data_AF-A0A9P4XCL1-F1
#
_entry.id   AF-A0A9P4XCL1-F1
#
_cell.length_a   1.000
_cell.length_b   1.000
_cell.length_c   1.000
_cell.angle_alpha   90.00
_cell.angle_beta   90.00
_cell.angle_gamma   90.00
#
_symmetry.space_group_name_H-M   'P 1'
#
loop_
_entity.id
_entity.type
_entity.pdbx_description
1 polymer ?
#
loop_
_entity_poly.entity_id
_entity_poly.type
_entity_poly.pdbx_seq_one_letter_code
_entity_poly.pdbx_strand_id
1 'polypeptide(L)'
;MSSTTNRDAEGPKDSSSANWLDRGTPAEISGDSNKRPLHFACANGLYDIAKILLENGANPMAVTDDGLSSLHLTAASGNFQLVEMLMNTVYDLDISDYKGRRPIHLAAKGGHEAIMSEFLFMGANSESSANDKTTLLHYACEGGSDVAVKELLESGMGGSVFAKNDHEQTPLHIASKTGHHNIVAMLIRAKAECSAVDKDGNTPLDLANNDAVIHELLGVTLESLDQKTIMELTQRAVRYGYHKVLEILLEKTEVDLTFLDDRQMSLLDLAAENGHSTIIEQLLASYNFRPEQNENNKRTPISYAAENGHNAIIEMLINKEWGVNISDVDGRSPISFAAEQGHESTIELLLEFNADVDKAAEDGATPLWYAAKKGHSKIFNLLLRHGANPNVVGILGRTCLHVAARYGYIEIAKALLNCETFNTGDNQDEDSATAMYTAAAYGQAEIVTEMLGKGLDKEKQGPDNHRPLHAAHNSLSAIRALLRSKPDLDAKTASDETALAMALRGRNEDVVEELLENGANPFLSDAKGDTSLHIAARDGAIRPLRLILQQLEKGFNINSMNNNQETAISLAVDTGNLGAVQLISEQDNVDVLTKDSSNHTTLWKAVKKGDVDILKIILKSAQKISNFQIGDAEESAQDLLSHPLERDNVKIFELLWKFTNLNNSLEDYCTKRATEGHSWLAKLLLDKGANSEGVDIHGWTLSWIASLGLSEDEKKLREDEYSHLPTSDLKSPSAWSDVDNEADIHFVDSGDATARLHVRYQPDDGSSDTEIRSRFSRIQERRRRRLYDRRKSGVRANHPMLPHKLSYFEITIINQAQSDLSGSKIIAVGFGRKNCQLNNLPGLYSLTWGYHSDDGEVYGLGDRLHGSRQFGAGDTIGCGVNLRSGTAFFTKNGARQGIKEVVYPVVVFKGATEIKANFTGEAEPFIYDLNLEKNKG
;
A
#
# COMPACT_ATOMS: atom_id res chain seq x y z
N MET A 1 2.26 -38.95 -18.80
CA MET A 1 1.46 -38.26 -19.83
C MET A 1 0.03 -38.19 -19.35
N SER A 2 -0.64 -37.08 -19.68
CA SER A 2 -1.79 -36.46 -19.05
C SER A 2 -3.14 -37.18 -19.18
N SER A 3 -3.91 -37.10 -18.08
CA SER A 3 -5.38 -36.96 -17.96
C SER A 3 -6.31 -37.49 -19.06
N THR A 4 -7.07 -38.53 -18.71
CA THR A 4 -8.52 -38.62 -18.98
C THR A 4 -9.19 -39.45 -17.89
N THR A 5 -10.34 -38.97 -17.45
CA THR A 5 -11.33 -39.59 -16.58
C THR A 5 -11.63 -41.05 -16.89
N ASN A 6 -11.44 -41.92 -15.90
CA ASN A 6 -12.09 -43.23 -15.72
C ASN A 6 -11.81 -43.58 -14.23
N ARG A 7 -12.79 -43.55 -13.32
CA ARG A 7 -13.56 -44.75 -12.91
C ARG A 7 -12.86 -46.02 -13.42
N ASP A 8 -12.29 -46.79 -12.51
CA ASP A 8 -11.45 -47.99 -12.73
C ASP A 8 -9.95 -47.75 -12.42
N ALA A 9 -9.67 -47.33 -11.18
CA ALA A 9 -8.47 -47.79 -10.49
C ALA A 9 -8.90 -48.75 -9.37
N GLU A 10 -9.68 -49.77 -9.73
CA GLU A 10 -9.78 -50.95 -8.90
C GLU A 10 -8.40 -51.64 -8.96
N GLY A 11 -7.68 -51.62 -7.83
CA GLY A 11 -6.63 -52.61 -7.61
C GLY A 11 -7.20 -54.01 -7.83
N PRO A 12 -6.39 -54.98 -8.27
CA PRO A 12 -6.92 -56.24 -8.80
C PRO A 12 -7.72 -56.94 -7.71
N LYS A 13 -9.04 -57.07 -7.94
CA LYS A 13 -9.99 -57.73 -7.04
C LYS A 13 -9.95 -59.26 -7.12
N ASP A 14 -9.10 -59.83 -7.99
CA ASP A 14 -9.03 -61.27 -8.23
C ASP A 14 -7.67 -61.88 -7.87
N SER A 15 -7.74 -63.04 -7.22
CA SER A 15 -6.64 -63.97 -6.91
C SER A 15 -5.92 -64.52 -8.16
N SER A 16 -6.48 -64.31 -9.36
CA SER A 16 -5.86 -64.64 -10.65
C SER A 16 -4.76 -63.66 -11.07
N SER A 17 -4.57 -62.57 -10.34
CA SER A 17 -3.53 -61.57 -10.63
C SER A 17 -2.15 -61.92 -10.07
N ALA A 18 -1.91 -63.02 -9.35
CA ALA A 18 -0.59 -63.37 -8.79
C ALA A 18 0.58 -63.51 -9.81
N ASN A 19 0.31 -63.37 -11.11
CA ASN A 19 1.24 -63.54 -12.22
C ASN A 19 2.13 -62.29 -12.54
N TRP A 20 2.06 -61.20 -11.76
CA TRP A 20 2.90 -60.00 -11.98
C TRP A 20 4.27 -60.07 -11.29
N LEU A 21 4.40 -60.75 -10.15
CA LEU A 21 5.67 -60.91 -9.44
C LEU A 21 6.68 -61.78 -10.23
N ASP A 22 6.20 -62.78 -10.98
CA ASP A 22 7.01 -63.63 -11.88
C ASP A 22 7.63 -62.86 -13.07
N ARG A 23 7.21 -61.60 -13.31
CA ARG A 23 7.75 -60.73 -14.36
C ARG A 23 8.84 -59.77 -13.88
N GLY A 24 9.35 -59.95 -12.66
CA GLY A 24 10.48 -59.18 -12.13
C GLY A 24 10.11 -57.79 -11.59
N THR A 25 8.84 -57.55 -11.24
CA THR A 25 8.44 -56.32 -10.55
C THR A 25 8.83 -56.38 -9.06
N PRO A 26 9.66 -55.46 -8.54
CA PRO A 26 10.04 -55.48 -7.12
C PRO A 26 8.83 -55.32 -6.19
N ALA A 27 8.74 -56.16 -5.16
CA ALA A 27 7.70 -56.10 -4.11
C ALA A 27 7.66 -54.76 -3.34
N GLU A 28 8.70 -53.94 -3.51
CA GLU A 28 8.95 -52.69 -2.80
C GLU A 28 8.58 -51.42 -3.59
N ILE A 29 8.06 -51.52 -4.82
CA ILE A 29 7.69 -50.33 -5.62
C ILE A 29 6.70 -49.46 -4.84
N SER A 30 7.01 -48.18 -4.64
CA SER A 30 6.09 -47.22 -4.01
C SER A 30 5.47 -46.29 -5.05
N GLY A 31 4.18 -45.98 -4.88
CA GLY A 31 3.44 -44.98 -5.68
C GLY A 31 3.45 -43.59 -5.04
N ASP A 32 2.67 -42.66 -5.59
CA ASP A 32 2.42 -41.34 -4.97
C ASP A 32 1.86 -41.55 -3.55
N SER A 33 2.46 -40.92 -2.53
CA SER A 33 2.29 -41.15 -1.06
C SER A 33 3.16 -42.25 -0.40
N ASN A 34 4.18 -42.75 -1.12
CA ASN A 34 5.08 -43.81 -0.66
C ASN A 34 4.37 -45.11 -0.24
N LYS A 35 3.15 -45.32 -0.73
CA LYS A 35 2.36 -46.52 -0.50
C LYS A 35 2.91 -47.67 -1.33
N ARG A 36 3.19 -48.79 -0.66
CA ARG A 36 3.73 -50.03 -1.23
C ARG A 36 2.61 -51.06 -1.43
N PRO A 37 2.77 -52.06 -2.31
CA PRO A 37 1.78 -53.13 -2.52
C PRO A 37 1.27 -53.77 -1.22
N LEU A 38 2.15 -53.96 -0.23
CA LEU A 38 1.76 -54.51 1.07
C LEU A 38 0.79 -53.59 1.83
N HIS A 39 1.01 -52.26 1.81
CA HIS A 39 0.09 -51.29 2.41
C HIS A 39 -1.31 -51.37 1.78
N PHE A 40 -1.40 -51.53 0.46
CA PHE A 40 -2.69 -51.69 -0.23
C PHE A 40 -3.37 -53.01 0.13
N ALA A 41 -2.62 -54.11 0.20
CA ALA A 41 -3.15 -55.40 0.62
C ALA A 41 -3.69 -55.33 2.06
N CYS A 42 -2.95 -54.71 2.98
CA CYS A 42 -3.33 -54.53 4.38
C CYS A 42 -4.55 -53.62 4.57
N ALA A 43 -4.61 -52.48 3.87
CA ALA A 43 -5.74 -51.56 3.94
C ALA A 43 -7.05 -52.16 3.40
N ASN A 44 -6.98 -53.07 2.44
CA ASN A 44 -8.14 -53.73 1.84
C ASN A 44 -8.43 -55.13 2.41
N GLY A 45 -7.66 -55.58 3.40
CA GLY A 45 -7.88 -56.88 4.03
C GLY A 45 -7.55 -58.09 3.14
N LEU A 46 -6.65 -57.95 2.16
CA LEU A 46 -6.32 -58.99 1.17
C LEU A 46 -5.25 -59.95 1.71
N TYR A 47 -5.68 -60.96 2.48
CA TYR A 47 -4.79 -61.92 3.17
C TYR A 47 -3.81 -62.64 2.23
N ASP A 48 -4.31 -63.29 1.17
CA ASP A 48 -3.48 -64.09 0.27
C ASP A 48 -2.45 -63.24 -0.47
N ILE A 49 -2.82 -62.02 -0.86
CA ILE A 49 -1.93 -61.08 -1.54
C ILE A 49 -0.85 -60.57 -0.58
N ALA A 50 -1.23 -60.20 0.64
CA ALA A 50 -0.26 -59.78 1.65
C ALA A 50 0.72 -60.91 2.00
N LYS A 51 0.25 -62.15 2.09
CA LYS A 51 1.09 -63.33 2.32
C LYS A 51 2.11 -63.52 1.20
N ILE A 52 1.66 -63.50 -0.05
CA ILE A 52 2.53 -63.60 -1.23
C ILE A 52 3.57 -62.48 -1.21
N LEU A 53 3.17 -61.25 -0.88
CA LEU A 53 4.09 -60.11 -0.82
C LEU A 53 5.17 -60.26 0.26
N LEU A 54 4.81 -60.70 1.46
CA LEU A 54 5.76 -60.96 2.55
C LEU A 54 6.72 -62.10 2.19
N GLU A 55 6.23 -63.20 1.59
CA GLU A 55 7.05 -64.31 1.11
C GLU A 55 8.04 -63.88 0.02
N ASN A 56 7.70 -62.84 -0.75
CA ASN A 56 8.55 -62.23 -1.78
C ASN A 56 9.39 -61.05 -1.26
N GLY A 57 9.55 -60.92 0.06
CA GLY A 57 10.49 -59.97 0.67
C GLY A 57 9.97 -58.53 0.77
N ALA A 58 8.65 -58.31 0.71
CA ALA A 58 8.07 -57.02 1.07
C ALA A 58 8.40 -56.67 2.51
N ASN A 59 8.85 -55.43 2.76
CA ASN A 59 9.22 -54.94 4.08
C ASN A 59 7.96 -54.65 4.91
N PRO A 60 7.66 -55.45 5.96
CA PRO A 60 6.49 -55.24 6.79
C PRO A 60 6.55 -53.91 7.54
N MET A 61 7.75 -53.44 7.91
CA MET A 61 8.00 -52.24 8.72
C MET A 61 8.07 -50.95 7.91
N ALA A 62 7.87 -51.02 6.58
CA ALA A 62 7.75 -49.81 5.78
C ALA A 62 6.57 -48.96 6.28
N VAL A 63 6.74 -47.64 6.19
CA VAL A 63 5.70 -46.66 6.50
C VAL A 63 5.37 -45.83 5.28
N THR A 64 4.12 -45.39 5.21
CA THR A 64 3.64 -44.40 4.23
C THR A 64 4.12 -42.98 4.58
N ASP A 65 3.84 -42.01 3.71
CA ASP A 65 4.14 -40.59 3.97
C ASP A 65 3.39 -39.99 5.17
N ASP A 66 2.36 -40.66 5.69
CA ASP A 66 1.65 -40.28 6.92
C ASP A 66 2.22 -40.99 8.18
N GLY A 67 3.29 -41.78 8.01
CA GLY A 67 3.86 -42.61 9.07
C GLY A 67 3.07 -43.89 9.36
N LEU A 68 2.02 -44.21 8.59
CA LEU A 68 1.23 -45.43 8.80
C LEU A 68 2.03 -46.67 8.37
N SER A 69 2.12 -47.65 9.26
CA SER A 69 2.68 -48.98 8.99
C SER A 69 1.62 -49.93 8.42
N SER A 70 2.07 -51.09 7.92
CA SER A 70 1.15 -52.15 7.49
C SER A 70 0.22 -52.60 8.63
N LEU A 71 0.73 -52.63 9.88
CA LEU A 71 -0.08 -52.95 11.07
C LEU A 71 -1.14 -51.90 11.40
N HIS A 72 -0.87 -50.61 11.16
CA HIS A 72 -1.90 -49.56 11.29
C HIS A 72 -3.07 -49.80 10.33
N LEU A 73 -2.75 -50.15 9.09
CA LEU A 73 -3.75 -50.35 8.03
C LEU A 73 -4.55 -51.64 8.23
N THR A 74 -3.91 -52.72 8.73
CA THR A 74 -4.64 -53.95 9.08
C THR A 74 -5.53 -53.77 10.30
N ALA A 75 -5.05 -53.04 11.32
CA ALA A 75 -5.84 -52.70 12.48
C ALA A 75 -7.08 -51.86 12.11
N ALA A 76 -6.94 -50.94 11.16
CA ALA A 76 -8.06 -50.15 10.63
C ALA A 76 -9.04 -50.98 9.77
N SER A 77 -8.54 -51.96 9.00
CA SER A 77 -9.36 -52.77 8.09
C SER A 77 -10.10 -53.92 8.77
N GLY A 78 -9.73 -54.29 10.00
CA GLY A 78 -10.43 -55.30 10.79
C GLY A 78 -10.06 -56.74 10.46
N ASN A 79 -9.02 -56.96 9.66
CA ASN A 79 -8.62 -58.32 9.28
C ASN A 79 -7.69 -58.95 10.34
N PHE A 80 -8.29 -59.72 11.26
CA PHE A 80 -7.59 -60.41 12.35
C PHE A 80 -6.48 -61.34 11.86
N GLN A 81 -6.71 -62.09 10.79
CA GLN A 81 -5.73 -63.05 10.23
C GLN A 81 -4.49 -62.34 9.66
N LEU A 82 -4.69 -61.14 9.08
CA LEU A 82 -3.58 -60.29 8.66
C LEU A 82 -2.81 -59.71 9.84
N VAL A 83 -3.50 -59.38 10.94
CA VAL A 83 -2.84 -58.96 12.19
C VAL A 83 -1.97 -60.10 12.71
N GLU A 84 -2.49 -61.32 12.86
CA GLU A 84 -1.69 -62.48 13.29
C GLU A 84 -0.48 -62.73 12.38
N MET A 85 -0.67 -62.64 11.06
CA MET A 85 0.41 -62.84 10.10
C MET A 85 1.52 -61.79 10.23
N LEU A 86 1.16 -60.49 10.33
CA LEU A 86 2.14 -59.42 10.50
C LEU A 86 2.82 -59.49 11.86
N MET A 87 2.07 -59.83 12.92
CA MET A 87 2.60 -59.95 14.29
C MET A 87 3.66 -61.05 14.43
N ASN A 88 3.55 -62.13 13.65
CA ASN A 88 4.57 -63.20 13.60
C ASN A 88 5.88 -62.77 12.91
N THR A 89 5.89 -61.61 12.24
CA THR A 89 7.07 -61.04 11.56
C THR A 89 7.62 -59.84 12.33
N VAL A 90 8.21 -60.08 13.51
CA VAL A 90 8.93 -59.11 14.38
C VAL A 90 8.38 -57.67 14.29
N TYR A 91 7.26 -57.41 14.97
CA TYR A 91 6.53 -56.14 14.85
C TYR A 91 6.48 -55.36 16.17
N ASP A 92 6.61 -54.04 16.06
CA ASP A 92 6.39 -53.09 17.16
C ASP A 92 4.89 -52.75 17.25
N LEU A 93 4.23 -53.19 18.33
CA LEU A 93 2.82 -52.91 18.63
C LEU A 93 2.55 -51.43 18.92
N ASP A 94 3.60 -50.72 19.30
CA ASP A 94 3.58 -49.37 19.85
C ASP A 94 4.11 -48.33 18.85
N ILE A 95 4.30 -48.75 17.60
CA ILE A 95 4.63 -47.87 16.49
C ILE A 95 3.58 -46.78 16.36
N SER A 96 4.03 -45.52 16.27
CA SER A 96 3.15 -44.37 16.12
C SER A 96 3.26 -43.76 14.73
N ASP A 97 2.13 -43.35 14.18
CA ASP A 97 2.08 -42.53 12.98
C ASP A 97 2.42 -41.05 13.28
N TYR A 98 2.42 -40.18 12.28
CA TYR A 98 2.75 -38.76 12.48
C TYR A 98 1.70 -37.98 13.31
N LYS A 99 0.54 -38.58 13.58
CA LYS A 99 -0.48 -38.05 14.50
C LYS A 99 -0.35 -38.65 15.91
N GLY A 100 0.68 -39.46 16.16
CA GLY A 100 0.87 -40.14 17.44
C GLY A 100 -0.10 -41.31 17.66
N ARG A 101 -0.87 -41.69 16.64
CA ARG A 101 -1.81 -42.81 16.72
C ARG A 101 -1.04 -44.11 16.60
N ARG A 102 -1.53 -45.13 17.29
CA ARG A 102 -0.99 -46.49 17.30
C ARG A 102 -1.97 -47.44 16.62
N PRO A 103 -1.58 -48.66 16.23
CA PRO A 103 -2.51 -49.64 15.66
C PRO A 103 -3.75 -49.88 16.53
N ILE A 104 -3.59 -49.93 17.86
CA ILE A 104 -4.72 -50.09 18.79
C ILE A 104 -5.73 -48.94 18.72
N HIS A 105 -5.30 -47.70 18.49
CA HIS A 105 -6.19 -46.55 18.32
C HIS A 105 -7.05 -46.68 17.05
N LEU A 106 -6.47 -47.22 15.97
CA LEU A 106 -7.19 -47.44 14.72
C LEU A 106 -8.12 -48.65 14.80
N ALA A 107 -7.74 -49.70 15.54
CA ALA A 107 -8.62 -50.82 15.84
C ALA A 107 -9.86 -50.35 16.63
N ALA A 108 -9.67 -49.53 17.67
CA ALA A 108 -10.76 -48.96 18.46
C ALA A 108 -11.66 -48.05 17.61
N LYS A 109 -11.07 -47.17 16.77
CA LYS A 109 -11.83 -46.32 15.84
C LYS A 109 -12.61 -47.13 14.80
N GLY A 110 -12.07 -48.25 14.32
CA GLY A 110 -12.74 -49.15 13.39
C GLY A 110 -13.79 -50.05 14.04
N GLY A 111 -13.90 -50.04 15.37
CA GLY A 111 -14.81 -50.92 16.11
C GLY A 111 -14.36 -52.39 16.16
N HIS A 112 -13.09 -52.68 15.85
CA HIS A 112 -12.54 -54.03 15.73
C HIS A 112 -12.11 -54.59 17.08
N GLU A 113 -13.10 -54.91 17.92
CA GLU A 113 -12.93 -55.45 19.28
C GLU A 113 -11.88 -56.57 19.35
N ALA A 114 -12.03 -57.66 18.59
CA ALA A 114 -11.11 -58.80 18.68
C ALA A 114 -9.63 -58.44 18.45
N ILE A 115 -9.36 -57.50 17.55
CA ILE A 115 -7.99 -57.00 17.30
C ILE A 115 -7.52 -56.11 18.46
N MET A 116 -8.42 -55.27 18.98
CA MET A 116 -8.14 -54.43 20.14
C MET A 116 -7.81 -55.27 21.38
N SER A 117 -8.62 -56.29 21.69
CA SER A 117 -8.40 -57.19 22.83
C SER A 117 -7.10 -57.98 22.68
N GLU A 118 -6.77 -58.45 21.46
CA GLU A 118 -5.50 -59.12 21.18
C GLU A 118 -4.30 -58.18 21.40
N PHE A 119 -4.37 -56.93 20.94
CA PHE A 119 -3.33 -55.94 21.21
C PHE A 119 -3.19 -55.62 22.70
N LEU A 120 -4.29 -55.51 23.45
CA LEU A 120 -4.27 -55.33 24.91
C LEU A 120 -3.64 -56.53 25.62
N PHE A 121 -4.03 -57.75 25.24
CA PHE A 121 -3.48 -58.99 25.78
C PHE A 121 -1.96 -59.09 25.57
N MET A 122 -1.50 -58.66 24.40
CA MET A 122 -0.09 -58.64 24.02
C MET A 122 0.70 -57.44 24.59
N GLY A 123 0.05 -56.59 25.40
CA GLY A 123 0.69 -55.51 26.14
C GLY A 123 0.90 -54.21 25.37
N ALA A 124 0.10 -53.94 24.33
CA ALA A 124 0.12 -52.64 23.66
C ALA A 124 -0.22 -51.51 24.63
N ASN A 125 0.45 -50.36 24.50
CA ASN A 125 0.30 -49.25 25.44
C ASN A 125 -1.03 -48.49 25.24
N SER A 126 -2.04 -48.90 26.01
CA SER A 126 -3.41 -48.36 25.98
C SER A 126 -3.59 -47.00 26.67
N GLU A 127 -2.64 -46.58 27.52
CA GLU A 127 -2.69 -45.30 28.25
C GLU A 127 -2.06 -44.14 27.49
N SER A 128 -1.33 -44.44 26.41
CA SER A 128 -0.80 -43.42 25.52
C SER A 128 -1.93 -42.75 24.72
N SER A 129 -1.88 -41.42 24.59
CA SER A 129 -2.79 -40.66 23.74
C SER A 129 -2.11 -40.29 22.42
N ALA A 130 -2.92 -39.98 21.41
CA ALA A 130 -2.44 -39.36 20.18
C ALA A 130 -1.90 -37.94 20.45
N ASN A 131 -1.28 -37.31 19.45
CA ASN A 131 -0.62 -36.01 19.61
C ASN A 131 -1.56 -34.88 20.10
N ASP A 132 -2.86 -35.02 19.87
CA ASP A 132 -3.94 -34.13 20.29
C ASP A 132 -4.54 -34.49 21.66
N LYS A 133 -3.85 -35.34 22.44
CA LYS A 133 -4.32 -35.92 23.72
C LYS A 133 -5.59 -36.77 23.60
N THR A 134 -5.99 -37.18 22.41
CA THR A 134 -7.11 -38.09 22.20
C THR A 134 -6.72 -39.49 22.70
N THR A 135 -7.44 -40.00 23.70
CA THR A 135 -7.18 -41.32 24.32
C THR A 135 -7.83 -42.45 23.54
N LEU A 136 -7.46 -43.70 23.85
CA LEU A 136 -8.08 -44.89 23.27
C LEU A 136 -9.61 -44.92 23.47
N LEU A 137 -10.10 -44.51 24.65
CA LEU A 137 -11.54 -44.42 24.93
C LEU A 137 -12.26 -43.40 24.02
N HIS A 138 -11.62 -42.28 23.65
CA HIS A 138 -12.21 -41.34 22.69
C HIS A 138 -12.39 -41.99 21.30
N TYR A 139 -11.38 -42.73 20.84
CA TYR A 139 -11.46 -43.43 19.54
C TYR A 139 -12.50 -44.54 19.55
N ALA A 140 -12.64 -45.30 20.65
CA ALA A 140 -13.69 -46.30 20.79
C ALA A 140 -15.10 -45.67 20.78
N CYS A 141 -15.27 -44.50 21.42
CA CYS A 141 -16.51 -43.73 21.38
C CYS A 141 -16.80 -43.15 19.98
N GLU A 142 -15.76 -42.79 19.23
CA GLU A 142 -15.89 -42.33 17.85
C GLU A 142 -16.31 -43.49 16.91
N GLY A 143 -15.75 -44.68 17.13
CA GLY A 143 -15.99 -45.87 16.30
C GLY A 143 -17.34 -46.56 16.54
N GLY A 144 -18.01 -46.28 17.66
CA GLY A 144 -19.37 -46.75 17.91
C GLY A 144 -19.49 -48.21 18.36
N SER A 145 -18.40 -48.85 18.81
CA SER A 145 -18.43 -50.22 19.31
C SER A 145 -18.72 -50.27 20.81
N ASP A 146 -19.96 -50.62 21.16
CA ASP A 146 -20.42 -50.81 22.55
C ASP A 146 -19.52 -51.81 23.31
N VAL A 147 -19.10 -52.88 22.63
CA VAL A 147 -18.28 -53.95 23.22
C VAL A 147 -16.87 -53.44 23.54
N ALA A 148 -16.24 -52.73 22.61
CA ALA A 148 -14.93 -52.15 22.83
C ALA A 148 -14.94 -51.13 23.96
N VAL A 149 -15.94 -50.23 24.00
CA VAL A 149 -16.09 -49.28 25.11
C VAL A 149 -16.31 -50.01 26.44
N LYS A 150 -17.11 -51.07 26.45
CA LYS A 150 -17.35 -51.87 27.66
C LYS A 150 -16.06 -52.45 28.22
N GLU A 151 -15.28 -53.10 27.35
CA GLU A 151 -14.03 -53.74 27.72
C GLU A 151 -13.03 -52.71 28.28
N LEU A 152 -12.90 -51.54 27.65
CA LEU A 152 -12.02 -50.46 28.13
C LEU A 152 -12.46 -49.91 29.50
N LEU A 153 -13.77 -49.71 29.71
CA LEU A 153 -14.30 -49.24 30.99
C LEU A 153 -14.16 -50.28 32.12
N GLU A 154 -14.36 -51.56 31.83
CA GLU A 154 -14.27 -52.66 32.82
C GLU A 154 -12.81 -53.00 33.16
N SER A 155 -11.91 -52.99 32.16
CA SER A 155 -10.48 -53.23 32.36
C SER A 155 -9.75 -52.04 32.98
N GLY A 156 -10.32 -50.83 32.87
CA GLY A 156 -9.68 -49.58 33.25
C GLY A 156 -8.48 -49.22 32.36
N MET A 157 -8.31 -49.92 31.23
CA MET A 157 -7.25 -49.70 30.25
C MET A 157 -7.85 -48.89 29.10
N GLY A 158 -7.29 -47.70 28.80
CA GLY A 158 -7.76 -46.86 27.67
C GLY A 158 -8.05 -45.39 28.01
N GLY A 159 -7.73 -44.97 29.23
CA GLY A 159 -7.88 -43.60 29.70
C GLY A 159 -9.20 -43.30 30.42
N SER A 160 -9.20 -42.21 31.18
CA SER A 160 -10.33 -41.78 32.02
C SER A 160 -11.55 -41.35 31.21
N VAL A 161 -12.76 -41.63 31.73
CA VAL A 161 -14.02 -41.05 31.22
C VAL A 161 -14.07 -39.53 31.32
N PHE A 162 -13.17 -38.93 32.11
CA PHE A 162 -13.01 -37.48 32.27
C PHE A 162 -11.85 -36.91 31.46
N ALA A 163 -11.13 -37.73 30.70
CA ALA A 163 -9.99 -37.27 29.91
C ALA A 163 -10.46 -36.22 28.90
N LYS A 164 -9.72 -35.12 28.77
CA LYS A 164 -9.98 -34.06 27.80
C LYS A 164 -8.90 -34.08 26.72
N ASN A 165 -9.31 -34.12 25.46
CA ASN A 165 -8.39 -33.92 24.33
C ASN A 165 -8.00 -32.43 24.18
N ASP A 166 -7.23 -32.09 23.15
CA ASP A 166 -6.85 -30.72 22.84
C ASP A 166 -8.03 -29.83 22.42
N HIS A 167 -9.21 -30.37 22.17
CA HIS A 167 -10.46 -29.61 21.99
C HIS A 167 -11.27 -29.48 23.29
N GLU A 168 -10.69 -29.88 24.43
CA GLU A 168 -11.38 -30.00 25.72
C GLU A 168 -12.59 -30.95 25.72
N GLN A 169 -12.71 -31.79 24.69
CA GLN A 169 -13.79 -32.76 24.56
C GLN A 169 -13.49 -33.98 25.42
N THR A 170 -14.53 -34.49 26.08
CA THR A 170 -14.51 -35.78 26.81
C THR A 170 -14.99 -36.91 25.90
N PRO A 171 -14.79 -38.20 26.26
CA PRO A 171 -15.38 -39.32 25.52
C PRO A 171 -16.91 -39.21 25.37
N LEU A 172 -17.59 -38.59 26.34
CA LEU A 172 -19.02 -38.33 26.29
C LEU A 172 -19.41 -37.31 25.22
N HIS A 173 -18.59 -36.26 24.99
CA HIS A 173 -18.81 -35.32 23.88
C HIS A 173 -18.72 -36.04 22.54
N ILE A 174 -17.70 -36.90 22.37
CA ILE A 174 -17.51 -37.66 21.13
C ILE A 174 -18.69 -38.62 20.91
N ALA A 175 -19.07 -39.42 21.91
CA ALA A 175 -20.19 -40.35 21.81
C ALA A 175 -21.54 -39.66 21.52
N SER A 176 -21.74 -38.46 22.09
CA SER A 176 -22.96 -37.68 21.85
C SER A 176 -23.00 -37.10 20.43
N LYS A 177 -21.85 -36.62 19.95
CA LYS A 177 -21.64 -36.12 18.58
C LYS A 177 -21.80 -37.22 17.53
N THR A 178 -21.31 -38.42 17.80
CA THR A 178 -21.43 -39.56 16.87
C THR A 178 -22.79 -40.24 16.94
N GLY A 179 -23.59 -39.97 17.98
CA GLY A 179 -24.98 -40.45 18.08
C GLY A 179 -25.13 -41.83 18.70
N HIS A 180 -24.11 -42.36 19.38
CA HIS A 180 -24.12 -43.72 19.93
C HIS A 180 -24.74 -43.76 21.33
N HIS A 181 -26.07 -43.85 21.41
CA HIS A 181 -26.81 -43.76 22.68
C HIS A 181 -26.43 -44.84 23.72
N ASN A 182 -26.11 -46.07 23.30
CA ASN A 182 -25.67 -47.13 24.22
C ASN A 182 -24.32 -46.78 24.89
N ILE A 183 -23.38 -46.26 24.12
CA ILE A 183 -22.09 -45.75 24.60
C ILE A 183 -22.31 -44.60 25.57
N VAL A 184 -23.18 -43.65 25.22
CA VAL A 184 -23.56 -42.53 26.10
C VAL A 184 -24.10 -43.06 27.44
N ALA A 185 -25.03 -44.01 27.41
CA ALA A 185 -25.57 -44.63 28.62
C ALA A 185 -24.49 -45.35 29.46
N MET A 186 -23.53 -46.03 28.81
CA MET A 186 -22.42 -46.69 29.48
C MET A 186 -21.45 -45.71 30.13
N LEU A 187 -21.11 -44.61 29.45
CA LEU A 187 -20.26 -43.55 30.00
C LEU A 187 -20.93 -42.85 31.18
N ILE A 188 -22.25 -42.57 31.11
CA ILE A 188 -23.02 -42.01 32.23
C ILE A 188 -23.01 -42.97 33.43
N ARG A 189 -23.19 -44.29 33.21
CA ARG A 189 -23.09 -45.30 34.28
C ARG A 189 -21.68 -45.36 34.90
N ALA A 190 -20.65 -45.11 34.09
CA ALA A 190 -19.27 -44.94 34.53
C ALA A 190 -18.98 -43.56 35.16
N LYS A 191 -20.03 -42.76 35.44
CA LYS A 191 -20.00 -41.44 36.08
C LYS A 191 -19.34 -40.34 35.24
N ALA A 192 -19.40 -40.42 33.91
CA ALA A 192 -18.97 -39.33 33.05
C ALA A 192 -19.78 -38.04 33.33
N GLU A 193 -19.09 -36.90 33.29
CA GLU A 193 -19.70 -35.60 33.60
C GLU A 193 -20.52 -35.09 32.41
N CYS A 194 -21.83 -34.98 32.59
CA CYS A 194 -22.77 -34.49 31.56
C CYS A 194 -22.71 -32.96 31.38
N SER A 195 -22.18 -32.24 32.37
CA SER A 195 -22.00 -30.78 32.39
C SER A 195 -20.64 -30.31 31.89
N ALA A 196 -19.74 -31.23 31.54
CA ALA A 196 -18.44 -30.85 31.02
C ALA A 196 -18.61 -30.04 29.73
N VAL A 197 -17.82 -28.99 29.56
CA VAL A 197 -17.81 -28.18 28.33
C VAL A 197 -16.52 -28.39 27.54
N ASP A 198 -16.66 -28.38 26.22
CA ASP A 198 -15.54 -28.31 25.28
C ASP A 198 -15.01 -26.88 25.10
N LYS A 199 -14.02 -26.70 24.20
CA LYS A 199 -13.39 -25.40 23.94
C LYS A 199 -14.36 -24.33 23.43
N ASP A 200 -15.44 -24.73 22.77
CA ASP A 200 -16.45 -23.85 22.20
C ASP A 200 -17.58 -23.57 23.20
N GLY A 201 -17.49 -24.14 24.41
CA GLY A 201 -18.50 -24.01 25.46
C GLY A 201 -19.67 -24.98 25.29
N ASN A 202 -19.58 -25.95 24.39
CA ASN A 202 -20.65 -26.92 24.16
C ASN A 202 -20.58 -28.05 25.18
N THR A 203 -21.72 -28.43 25.73
CA THR A 203 -21.90 -29.66 26.51
C THR A 203 -22.10 -30.87 25.59
N PRO A 204 -22.00 -32.12 26.09
CA PRO A 204 -22.37 -33.31 25.31
C PRO A 204 -23.79 -33.25 24.75
N LEU A 205 -24.72 -32.60 25.45
CA LEU A 205 -26.09 -32.41 25.01
C LEU A 205 -26.19 -31.44 23.83
N ASP A 206 -25.36 -30.41 23.78
CA ASP A 206 -25.30 -29.47 22.65
C ASP A 206 -24.74 -30.15 21.39
N LEU A 207 -23.90 -31.17 21.56
CA LEU A 207 -23.37 -31.98 20.48
C LEU A 207 -24.26 -33.17 20.11
N ALA A 208 -25.38 -33.41 20.80
CA ALA A 208 -26.19 -34.61 20.61
C ALA A 208 -26.76 -34.69 19.18
N ASN A 209 -26.44 -35.78 18.48
CA ASN A 209 -26.75 -35.96 17.06
C ASN A 209 -28.13 -36.63 16.81
N ASN A 210 -28.78 -37.20 17.82
CA ASN A 210 -30.11 -37.80 17.66
C ASN A 210 -30.94 -37.83 18.95
N ASP A 211 -32.25 -38.07 18.79
CA ASP A 211 -33.23 -38.12 19.87
C ASP A 211 -32.89 -39.12 20.98
N ALA A 212 -32.26 -40.26 20.64
CA ALA A 212 -31.93 -41.31 21.60
C ALA A 212 -30.79 -40.88 22.55
N VAL A 213 -29.76 -40.21 22.02
CA VAL A 213 -28.69 -39.60 22.82
C VAL A 213 -29.24 -38.49 23.71
N ILE A 214 -30.12 -37.64 23.16
CA ILE A 214 -30.75 -36.57 23.94
C ILE A 214 -31.56 -37.17 25.09
N HIS A 215 -32.33 -38.23 24.84
CA HIS A 215 -33.07 -38.95 25.88
C HIS A 215 -32.19 -39.50 27.00
N GLU A 216 -31.05 -40.14 26.66
CA GLU A 216 -30.12 -40.69 27.65
C GLU A 216 -29.42 -39.59 28.46
N LEU A 217 -29.04 -38.48 27.82
CA LEU A 217 -28.43 -37.33 28.50
C LEU A 217 -29.43 -36.58 29.41
N LEU A 218 -30.71 -36.49 29.02
CA LEU A 218 -31.78 -35.92 29.84
C LEU A 218 -32.30 -36.89 30.92
N GLY A 219 -32.00 -38.19 30.79
CA GLY A 219 -32.37 -39.26 31.72
C GLY A 219 -31.71 -39.20 33.11
N VAL A 220 -30.87 -38.20 33.35
CA VAL A 220 -30.40 -37.81 34.68
C VAL A 220 -31.35 -36.72 35.22
N THR A 221 -32.41 -37.15 35.92
CA THR A 221 -33.36 -36.38 36.73
C THR A 221 -33.63 -34.93 36.28
N LEU A 222 -34.60 -34.73 35.37
CA LEU A 222 -35.19 -33.41 35.08
C LEU A 222 -35.63 -32.67 36.36
N GLU A 223 -36.01 -33.41 37.42
CA GLU A 223 -36.34 -32.89 38.76
C GLU A 223 -35.17 -32.21 39.49
N SER A 224 -33.93 -32.43 39.04
CA SER A 224 -32.71 -31.88 39.63
C SER A 224 -32.17 -30.65 38.89
N LEU A 225 -32.70 -30.36 37.70
CA LEU A 225 -32.27 -29.22 36.91
C LEU A 225 -32.83 -27.93 37.51
N ASP A 226 -31.99 -26.89 37.55
CA ASP A 226 -32.45 -25.57 37.94
C ASP A 226 -33.29 -24.91 36.81
N GLN A 227 -34.11 -23.93 37.20
CA GLN A 227 -34.97 -23.20 36.25
C GLN A 227 -34.17 -22.53 35.12
N LYS A 228 -32.93 -22.11 35.40
CA LYS A 228 -32.04 -21.52 34.40
C LYS A 228 -31.67 -22.52 33.31
N THR A 229 -31.28 -23.74 33.68
CA THR A 229 -30.92 -24.79 32.72
C THR A 229 -32.15 -25.22 31.90
N ILE A 230 -33.32 -25.34 32.54
CA ILE A 230 -34.58 -25.64 31.83
C ILE A 230 -34.88 -24.57 30.77
N MET A 231 -34.70 -23.30 31.11
CA MET A 231 -34.89 -22.16 30.22
C MET A 231 -33.90 -22.18 29.03
N GLU A 232 -32.61 -22.41 29.29
CA GLU A 232 -31.57 -22.53 28.26
C GLU A 232 -31.83 -23.72 27.31
N LEU A 233 -32.24 -24.87 27.86
CA LEU A 233 -32.61 -26.06 27.09
C LEU A 233 -33.85 -25.80 26.22
N THR A 234 -34.83 -25.06 26.74
CA THR A 234 -36.04 -24.70 26.00
C THR A 234 -35.69 -23.80 24.81
N GLN A 235 -34.87 -22.75 25.00
CA GLN A 235 -34.40 -21.92 23.88
C GLN A 235 -33.64 -22.74 22.85
N ARG A 236 -32.78 -23.65 23.31
CA ARG A 236 -31.99 -24.49 22.41
C ARG A 236 -32.86 -25.43 21.59
N ALA A 237 -33.83 -26.07 22.23
CA ALA A 237 -34.80 -26.91 21.55
C ALA A 237 -35.59 -26.14 20.49
N VAL A 238 -36.03 -24.92 20.83
CA VAL A 238 -36.75 -24.03 19.91
C VAL A 238 -35.87 -23.57 18.75
N ARG A 239 -34.63 -23.15 19.02
CA ARG A 239 -33.69 -22.63 18.00
C ARG A 239 -33.29 -23.70 16.98
N TYR A 240 -33.07 -24.93 17.44
CA TYR A 240 -32.55 -26.01 16.58
C TYR A 240 -33.60 -27.00 16.07
N GLY A 241 -34.88 -26.84 16.42
CA GLY A 241 -35.92 -27.69 15.84
C GLY A 241 -36.26 -28.96 16.65
N TYR A 242 -35.81 -29.06 17.90
CA TYR A 242 -35.97 -30.26 18.73
C TYR A 242 -37.36 -30.38 19.35
N HIS A 243 -38.39 -30.49 18.50
CA HIS A 243 -39.81 -30.58 18.88
C HIS A 243 -40.14 -31.64 19.94
N LYS A 244 -39.49 -32.83 19.94
CA LYS A 244 -39.69 -33.85 20.98
C LYS A 244 -39.09 -33.45 22.33
N VAL A 245 -37.95 -32.76 22.31
CA VAL A 245 -37.33 -32.23 23.53
C VAL A 245 -38.23 -31.15 24.12
N LEU A 246 -38.75 -30.26 23.26
CA LEU A 246 -39.71 -29.26 23.68
C LEU A 246 -40.99 -29.91 24.25
N GLU A 247 -41.53 -30.94 23.61
CA GLU A 247 -42.69 -31.71 24.10
C GLU A 247 -42.42 -32.27 25.51
N ILE A 248 -41.27 -32.91 25.73
CA ILE A 248 -40.89 -33.46 27.03
C ILE A 248 -40.73 -32.36 28.07
N LEU A 249 -40.09 -31.24 27.73
CA LEU A 249 -39.91 -30.10 28.65
C LEU A 249 -41.28 -29.52 29.03
N LEU A 250 -42.16 -29.28 28.06
CA LEU A 250 -43.51 -28.76 28.30
C LEU A 250 -44.38 -29.72 29.13
N GLU A 251 -44.22 -31.04 28.98
CA GLU A 251 -44.97 -32.04 29.76
C GLU A 251 -44.45 -32.27 31.18
N LYS A 252 -43.12 -32.20 31.37
CA LYS A 252 -42.46 -32.67 32.60
C LYS A 252 -42.02 -31.56 33.53
N THR A 253 -41.91 -30.31 33.06
CA THR A 253 -41.43 -29.19 33.87
C THR A 253 -42.37 -27.98 33.75
N GLU A 254 -42.38 -27.13 34.78
CA GLU A 254 -42.99 -25.80 34.69
C GLU A 254 -42.02 -24.87 33.97
N VAL A 255 -42.18 -24.76 32.65
CA VAL A 255 -41.42 -23.85 31.80
C VAL A 255 -42.15 -22.51 31.69
N ASP A 256 -41.49 -21.44 32.09
CA ASP A 256 -41.91 -20.10 31.68
C ASP A 256 -41.61 -19.96 30.18
N LEU A 257 -42.63 -19.70 29.36
CA LEU A 257 -42.49 -19.53 27.90
C LEU A 257 -42.46 -18.05 27.48
N THR A 258 -42.56 -17.13 28.44
CA THR A 258 -42.62 -15.67 28.19
C THR A 258 -41.24 -15.01 28.17
N PHE A 259 -40.20 -15.74 28.59
CA PHE A 259 -38.84 -15.24 28.60
C PHE A 259 -38.31 -14.93 27.20
N LEU A 260 -37.38 -13.97 27.17
CA LEU A 260 -36.73 -13.50 25.95
C LEU A 260 -35.26 -13.95 25.93
N ASP A 261 -34.73 -14.19 24.74
CA ASP A 261 -33.29 -14.43 24.57
C ASP A 261 -32.46 -13.13 24.68
N ASP A 262 -31.15 -13.24 24.54
CA ASP A 262 -30.24 -12.09 24.60
C ASP A 262 -30.51 -11.03 23.51
N ARG A 263 -31.18 -11.41 22.42
CA ARG A 263 -31.64 -10.51 21.34
C ARG A 263 -33.04 -9.95 21.59
N GLN A 264 -33.60 -10.20 22.77
CA GLN A 264 -34.97 -9.87 23.15
C GLN A 264 -36.03 -10.61 22.31
N MET A 265 -35.70 -11.76 21.73
CA MET A 265 -36.64 -12.54 20.92
C MET A 265 -37.44 -13.52 21.79
N SER A 266 -38.74 -13.62 21.52
CA SER A 266 -39.56 -14.67 22.13
C SER A 266 -39.24 -16.04 21.52
N LEU A 267 -39.67 -17.11 22.18
CA LEU A 267 -39.58 -18.46 21.63
C LEU A 267 -40.29 -18.59 20.26
N LEU A 268 -41.40 -17.88 20.08
CA LEU A 268 -42.13 -17.91 18.81
C LEU A 268 -41.38 -17.15 17.70
N ASP A 269 -40.72 -16.04 18.03
CA ASP A 269 -39.86 -15.33 17.08
C ASP A 269 -38.67 -16.21 16.65
N LEU A 270 -38.04 -16.91 17.60
CA LEU A 270 -36.94 -17.83 17.31
C LEU A 270 -37.40 -19.00 16.42
N ALA A 271 -38.54 -19.62 16.74
CA ALA A 271 -39.10 -20.68 15.92
C ALA A 271 -39.45 -20.19 14.51
N ALA A 272 -39.99 -18.98 14.39
CA ALA A 272 -40.37 -18.36 13.12
C ALA A 272 -39.16 -17.94 12.28
N GLU A 273 -38.09 -17.41 12.89
CA GLU A 273 -36.83 -17.08 12.21
C GLU A 273 -36.17 -18.36 11.63
N ASN A 274 -36.16 -19.45 12.40
CA ASN A 274 -35.47 -20.68 12.02
C ASN A 274 -36.33 -21.68 11.23
N GLY A 275 -37.62 -21.40 10.99
CA GLY A 275 -38.45 -22.22 10.12
C GLY A 275 -39.06 -23.47 10.77
N HIS A 276 -39.17 -23.51 12.09
CA HIS A 276 -39.63 -24.70 12.83
C HIS A 276 -41.15 -24.72 13.04
N SER A 277 -41.90 -25.09 12.00
CA SER A 277 -43.37 -25.09 12.02
C SER A 277 -43.98 -25.97 13.12
N THR A 278 -43.39 -27.15 13.39
CA THR A 278 -43.87 -28.06 14.45
C THR A 278 -43.71 -27.47 15.86
N ILE A 279 -42.63 -26.73 16.11
CA ILE A 279 -42.43 -26.02 17.37
C ILE A 279 -43.44 -24.89 17.51
N ILE A 280 -43.74 -24.17 16.43
CA ILE A 280 -44.78 -23.14 16.46
C ILE A 280 -46.14 -23.75 16.83
N GLU A 281 -46.51 -24.90 16.25
CA GLU A 281 -47.73 -25.62 16.63
C GLU A 281 -47.74 -25.98 18.11
N GLN A 282 -46.64 -26.55 18.62
CA GLN A 282 -46.50 -26.96 20.02
C GLN A 282 -46.59 -25.76 20.99
N LEU A 283 -45.90 -24.67 20.69
CA LEU A 283 -45.93 -23.44 21.49
C LEU A 283 -47.34 -22.85 21.51
N LEU A 284 -47.97 -22.70 20.35
CA LEU A 284 -49.33 -22.15 20.23
C LEU A 284 -50.42 -23.05 20.81
N ALA A 285 -50.18 -24.36 20.95
CA ALA A 285 -51.09 -25.30 21.59
C ALA A 285 -51.00 -25.27 23.12
N SER A 286 -49.91 -24.74 23.69
CA SER A 286 -49.71 -24.71 25.14
C SER A 286 -50.60 -23.63 25.81
N TYR A 287 -51.35 -24.02 26.85
CA TYR A 287 -52.41 -23.20 27.47
C TYR A 287 -51.94 -21.85 28.05
N ASN A 288 -50.64 -21.70 28.31
CA ASN A 288 -50.05 -20.50 28.91
C ASN A 288 -49.31 -19.61 27.90
N PHE A 289 -49.17 -20.04 26.64
CA PHE A 289 -48.41 -19.26 25.67
C PHE A 289 -49.25 -18.12 25.11
N ARG A 290 -48.99 -16.92 25.62
CA ARG A 290 -49.48 -15.67 25.05
C ARG A 290 -48.26 -14.91 24.53
N PRO A 291 -48.15 -14.70 23.22
CA PRO A 291 -47.07 -13.88 22.68
C PRO A 291 -47.26 -12.45 23.20
N GLU A 292 -46.34 -11.98 24.04
CA GLU A 292 -46.22 -10.55 24.29
C GLU A 292 -45.57 -9.91 23.06
N GLN A 293 -46.07 -8.76 22.60
CA GLN A 293 -45.35 -8.00 21.60
C GLN A 293 -44.05 -7.52 22.25
N ASN A 294 -42.90 -7.90 21.69
CA ASN A 294 -41.62 -7.36 22.13
C ASN A 294 -41.67 -5.83 21.98
N GLU A 295 -41.67 -5.12 23.11
CA GLU A 295 -41.80 -3.66 23.15
C GLU A 295 -40.61 -2.94 22.48
N ASN A 296 -39.42 -3.57 22.42
CA ASN A 296 -38.19 -2.94 21.95
C ASN A 296 -38.06 -2.89 20.42
N ASN A 297 -38.64 -3.83 19.68
CA ASN A 297 -38.54 -3.85 18.21
C ASN A 297 -39.91 -3.93 17.49
N LYS A 298 -41.01 -4.19 18.22
CA LYS A 298 -42.37 -4.40 17.69
C LYS A 298 -42.50 -5.44 16.56
N ARG A 299 -41.41 -6.12 16.23
CA ARG A 299 -41.31 -7.10 15.16
C ARG A 299 -42.08 -8.35 15.56
N THR A 300 -42.83 -8.90 14.62
CA THR A 300 -43.69 -10.07 14.84
C THR A 300 -43.06 -11.36 14.30
N PRO A 301 -43.45 -12.54 14.81
CA PRO A 301 -43.09 -13.83 14.23
C PRO A 301 -43.41 -13.93 12.73
N ILE A 302 -44.51 -13.33 12.26
CA ILE A 302 -44.82 -13.25 10.82
C ILE A 302 -43.72 -12.49 10.07
N SER A 303 -43.18 -11.42 10.65
CA SER A 303 -42.11 -10.63 10.04
C SER A 303 -40.79 -11.41 9.95
N TYR A 304 -40.48 -12.25 10.94
CA TYR A 304 -39.30 -13.14 10.91
C TYR A 304 -39.47 -14.27 9.91
N ALA A 305 -40.65 -14.89 9.87
CA ALA A 305 -40.98 -15.90 8.89
C ALA A 305 -40.96 -15.34 7.46
N ALA A 306 -41.46 -14.12 7.26
CA ALA A 306 -41.46 -13.45 5.96
C ALA A 306 -40.06 -13.05 5.48
N GLU A 307 -39.18 -12.60 6.38
CA GLU A 307 -37.78 -12.33 6.06
C GLU A 307 -37.03 -13.59 5.61
N ASN A 308 -37.39 -14.77 6.13
CA ASN A 308 -36.69 -16.03 5.83
C ASN A 308 -37.44 -16.93 4.84
N GLY A 309 -38.60 -16.51 4.34
CA GLY A 309 -39.37 -17.24 3.33
C GLY A 309 -40.17 -18.44 3.84
N HIS A 310 -40.49 -18.49 5.14
CA HIS A 310 -41.16 -19.62 5.78
C HIS A 310 -42.70 -19.57 5.63
N ASN A 311 -43.18 -19.88 4.43
CA ASN A 311 -44.60 -19.77 4.05
C ASN A 311 -45.57 -20.54 4.96
N ALA A 312 -45.23 -21.78 5.35
CA ALA A 312 -46.09 -22.60 6.22
C ALA A 312 -46.31 -21.95 7.59
N ILE A 313 -45.30 -21.24 8.11
CA ILE A 313 -45.39 -20.52 9.38
C ILE A 313 -46.29 -19.29 9.24
N ILE A 314 -46.16 -18.55 8.14
CA ILE A 314 -46.99 -17.38 7.85
C ILE A 314 -48.46 -17.78 7.78
N GLU A 315 -48.79 -18.83 7.03
CA GLU A 315 -50.15 -19.34 6.92
C GLU A 315 -50.71 -19.77 8.29
N MET A 316 -49.92 -20.50 9.07
CA MET A 316 -50.31 -20.95 10.41
C MET A 316 -50.57 -19.78 11.37
N LEU A 317 -49.72 -18.76 11.37
CA LEU A 317 -49.88 -17.58 12.21
C LEU A 317 -51.09 -16.74 11.79
N ILE A 318 -51.30 -16.52 10.48
CA ILE A 318 -52.48 -15.79 9.99
C ILE A 318 -53.78 -16.53 10.36
N ASN A 319 -53.81 -17.87 10.26
CA ASN A 319 -54.93 -18.70 10.71
C ASN A 319 -55.18 -18.62 12.24
N LYS A 320 -54.23 -18.09 13.00
CA LYS A 320 -54.33 -17.80 14.44
C LYS A 320 -54.60 -16.31 14.72
N GLU A 321 -55.19 -15.61 13.75
CA GLU A 321 -55.62 -14.20 13.84
C GLU A 321 -54.48 -13.18 14.02
N TRP A 322 -53.24 -13.55 13.67
CA TRP A 322 -52.14 -12.60 13.66
C TRP A 322 -52.26 -11.61 12.49
N GLY A 323 -52.05 -10.33 12.77
CA GLY A 323 -52.15 -9.28 11.76
C GLY A 323 -51.03 -9.33 10.72
N VAL A 324 -51.40 -9.45 9.44
CA VAL A 324 -50.47 -9.52 8.30
C VAL A 324 -49.72 -8.20 8.02
N ASN A 325 -50.25 -7.07 8.49
CA ASN A 325 -49.73 -5.71 8.26
C ASN A 325 -49.08 -5.06 9.49
N ILE A 326 -48.73 -5.85 10.51
CA ILE A 326 -48.06 -5.33 11.71
C ILE A 326 -46.61 -4.99 11.36
N SER A 327 -46.22 -3.73 11.56
CA SER A 327 -44.88 -3.22 11.26
C SER A 327 -43.95 -3.27 12.48
N ASP A 328 -42.64 -3.36 12.21
CA ASP A 328 -41.59 -3.12 13.22
C ASP A 328 -41.50 -1.64 13.63
N VAL A 329 -40.55 -1.30 14.50
CA VAL A 329 -40.30 0.09 14.93
C VAL A 329 -39.89 1.02 13.79
N ASP A 330 -39.29 0.51 12.72
CA ASP A 330 -38.90 1.28 11.53
C ASP A 330 -40.08 1.38 10.53
N GLY A 331 -41.27 0.88 10.89
CA GLY A 331 -42.45 0.88 10.03
C GLY A 331 -42.46 -0.23 8.97
N ARG A 332 -41.47 -1.12 8.93
CA ARG A 332 -41.36 -2.20 7.93
C ARG A 332 -42.36 -3.31 8.20
N SER A 333 -43.10 -3.68 7.16
CA SER A 333 -44.11 -4.73 7.17
C SER A 333 -43.54 -6.09 6.77
N PRO A 334 -44.21 -7.23 7.06
CA PRO A 334 -43.77 -8.55 6.61
C PRO A 334 -43.53 -8.63 5.09
N ILE A 335 -44.40 -7.99 4.30
CA ILE A 335 -44.26 -7.93 2.84
C ILE A 335 -43.02 -7.15 2.41
N SER A 336 -42.61 -6.12 3.17
CA SER A 336 -41.36 -5.39 2.89
C SER A 336 -40.11 -6.23 3.16
N PHE A 337 -40.10 -7.04 4.24
CA PHE A 337 -39.01 -7.97 4.52
C PHE A 337 -38.88 -9.05 3.45
N ALA A 338 -40.00 -9.67 3.05
CA ALA A 338 -40.00 -10.65 1.97
C ALA A 338 -39.54 -10.04 0.64
N ALA A 339 -39.90 -8.77 0.37
CA ALA A 339 -39.53 -8.08 -0.85
C ALA A 339 -38.05 -7.70 -0.86
N GLU A 340 -37.45 -7.37 0.29
CA GLU A 340 -36.02 -7.13 0.42
C GLU A 340 -35.20 -8.42 0.23
N GLN A 341 -35.65 -9.54 0.80
CA GLN A 341 -34.90 -10.80 0.79
C GLN A 341 -35.13 -11.65 -0.47
N GLY A 342 -36.14 -11.32 -1.29
CA GLY A 342 -36.33 -11.97 -2.58
C GLY A 342 -37.25 -13.19 -2.55
N HIS A 343 -38.17 -13.27 -1.58
CA HIS A 343 -39.07 -14.41 -1.41
C HIS A 343 -40.39 -14.25 -2.19
N GLU A 344 -40.36 -14.61 -3.48
CA GLU A 344 -41.50 -14.49 -4.41
C GLU A 344 -42.78 -15.17 -3.89
N SER A 345 -42.71 -16.45 -3.52
CA SER A 345 -43.86 -17.20 -3.01
C SER A 345 -44.40 -16.66 -1.69
N THR A 346 -43.55 -16.01 -0.88
CA THR A 346 -43.97 -15.35 0.36
C THR A 346 -44.75 -14.08 0.06
N ILE A 347 -44.33 -13.30 -0.94
CA ILE A 347 -45.08 -12.12 -1.39
C ILE A 347 -46.47 -12.54 -1.92
N GLU A 348 -46.54 -13.59 -2.74
CA GLU A 348 -47.82 -14.13 -3.23
C GLU A 348 -48.74 -14.49 -2.07
N LEU A 349 -48.25 -15.28 -1.11
CA LEU A 349 -49.02 -15.69 0.07
C LEU A 349 -49.51 -14.48 0.88
N LEU A 350 -48.62 -13.51 1.16
CA LEU A 350 -48.99 -12.33 1.94
C LEU A 350 -50.06 -11.48 1.22
N LEU A 351 -49.97 -11.33 -0.10
CA LEU A 351 -50.95 -10.62 -0.91
C LEU A 351 -52.31 -11.35 -0.97
N GLU A 352 -52.31 -12.69 -1.01
CA GLU A 352 -53.54 -13.50 -0.90
C GLU A 352 -54.27 -13.25 0.43
N PHE A 353 -53.53 -12.97 1.50
CA PHE A 353 -54.06 -12.58 2.81
C PHE A 353 -54.24 -11.07 3.00
N ASN A 354 -54.38 -10.29 1.92
CA ASN A 354 -54.62 -8.84 1.93
C ASN A 354 -53.51 -8.02 2.64
N ALA A 355 -52.25 -8.41 2.48
CA ALA A 355 -51.13 -7.52 2.83
C ALA A 355 -51.22 -6.20 2.03
N ASP A 356 -50.95 -5.09 2.70
CA ASP A 356 -50.93 -3.76 2.09
C ASP A 356 -49.67 -3.63 1.23
N VAL A 357 -49.88 -3.64 -0.08
CA VAL A 357 -48.83 -3.64 -1.11
C VAL A 357 -47.95 -2.37 -1.06
N ASP A 358 -48.49 -1.25 -0.56
CA ASP A 358 -47.82 0.05 -0.49
C ASP A 358 -47.51 0.47 0.96
N LYS A 359 -47.53 -0.48 1.90
CA LYS A 359 -47.20 -0.22 3.30
C LYS A 359 -45.76 0.31 3.44
N ALA A 360 -45.63 1.62 3.58
CA ALA A 360 -44.35 2.30 3.68
C ALA A 360 -43.76 2.19 5.09
N ALA A 361 -42.42 2.06 5.15
CA ALA A 361 -41.61 2.24 6.33
C ALA A 361 -41.52 3.74 6.74
N GLU A 362 -40.94 4.04 7.90
CA GLU A 362 -40.79 5.40 8.40
C GLU A 362 -39.95 6.30 7.48
N ASP A 363 -39.00 5.71 6.74
CA ASP A 363 -38.17 6.38 5.74
C ASP A 363 -38.88 6.56 4.38
N GLY A 364 -40.15 6.15 4.27
CA GLY A 364 -40.94 6.19 3.05
C GLY A 364 -40.73 5.01 2.09
N ALA A 365 -39.84 4.06 2.41
CA ALA A 365 -39.59 2.90 1.56
C ALA A 365 -40.78 1.93 1.57
N THR A 366 -41.32 1.63 0.38
CA THR A 366 -42.37 0.61 0.19
C THR A 366 -41.76 -0.75 -0.21
N PRO A 367 -42.53 -1.86 -0.16
CA PRO A 367 -42.06 -3.16 -0.65
C PRO A 367 -41.53 -3.10 -2.09
N LEU A 368 -42.15 -2.28 -2.94
CA LEU A 368 -41.72 -2.05 -4.32
C LEU A 368 -40.32 -1.42 -4.38
N TRP A 369 -40.04 -0.46 -3.50
CA TRP A 369 -38.72 0.17 -3.42
C TRP A 369 -37.64 -0.79 -2.95
N TYR A 370 -37.91 -1.64 -1.96
CA TYR A 370 -36.96 -2.68 -1.52
C TYR A 370 -36.65 -3.69 -2.63
N ALA A 371 -37.67 -4.13 -3.37
CA ALA A 371 -37.49 -5.00 -4.52
C ALA A 371 -36.61 -4.33 -5.60
N ALA A 372 -36.79 -3.04 -5.87
CA ALA A 372 -35.93 -2.28 -6.77
C ALA A 372 -34.49 -2.15 -6.25
N LYS A 373 -34.31 -1.82 -4.96
CA LYS A 373 -33.00 -1.70 -4.29
C LYS A 373 -32.15 -2.96 -4.40
N LYS A 374 -32.80 -4.12 -4.30
CA LYS A 374 -32.11 -5.42 -4.31
C LYS A 374 -32.09 -6.08 -5.70
N GLY A 375 -32.74 -5.48 -6.70
CA GLY A 375 -32.74 -5.99 -8.07
C GLY A 375 -33.73 -7.13 -8.32
N HIS A 376 -34.69 -7.37 -7.41
CA HIS A 376 -35.63 -8.49 -7.46
C HIS A 376 -36.75 -8.25 -8.49
N SER A 377 -36.40 -8.35 -9.77
CA SER A 377 -37.26 -7.96 -10.90
C SER A 377 -38.59 -8.72 -10.98
N LYS A 378 -38.63 -9.99 -10.56
CA LYS A 378 -39.88 -10.78 -10.52
C LYS A 378 -40.85 -10.25 -9.47
N ILE A 379 -40.36 -10.04 -8.25
CA ILE A 379 -41.13 -9.45 -7.15
C ILE A 379 -41.57 -8.04 -7.51
N PHE A 380 -40.68 -7.24 -8.12
CA PHE A 380 -41.01 -5.91 -8.58
C PHE A 380 -42.22 -5.91 -9.54
N ASN A 381 -42.20 -6.78 -10.55
CA ASN A 381 -43.33 -6.94 -11.48
C ASN A 381 -44.59 -7.48 -10.80
N LEU A 382 -44.44 -8.40 -9.84
CA LEU A 382 -45.55 -8.96 -9.09
C LEU A 382 -46.26 -7.89 -8.24
N LEU A 383 -45.50 -7.07 -7.51
CA LEU A 383 -46.04 -5.95 -6.74
C LEU A 383 -46.75 -4.94 -7.63
N LEU A 384 -46.19 -4.59 -8.80
CA LEU A 384 -46.87 -3.71 -9.77
C LEU A 384 -48.21 -4.29 -10.27
N ARG A 385 -48.28 -5.61 -10.54
CA ARG A 385 -49.53 -6.28 -10.93
C ARG A 385 -50.61 -6.23 -9.85
N HIS A 386 -50.19 -6.18 -8.58
CA HIS A 386 -51.07 -6.02 -7.43
C HIS A 386 -51.32 -4.55 -7.04
N GLY A 387 -50.97 -3.60 -7.92
CA GLY A 387 -51.33 -2.19 -7.77
C GLY A 387 -50.35 -1.35 -6.95
N ALA A 388 -49.13 -1.83 -6.70
CA ALA A 388 -48.10 -1.03 -6.04
C ALA A 388 -47.83 0.28 -6.78
N ASN A 389 -47.69 1.38 -6.05
CA ASN A 389 -47.41 2.69 -6.62
C ASN A 389 -45.98 2.75 -7.21
N PRO A 390 -45.80 2.94 -8.53
CA PRO A 390 -44.47 2.99 -9.15
C PRO A 390 -43.70 4.29 -8.87
N ASN A 391 -44.36 5.33 -8.34
CA ASN A 391 -43.80 6.67 -8.14
C ASN A 391 -43.21 6.87 -6.73
N VAL A 392 -42.88 5.77 -6.05
CA VAL A 392 -42.31 5.82 -4.69
C VAL A 392 -40.94 6.49 -4.69
N VAL A 393 -40.75 7.37 -3.71
CA VAL A 393 -39.50 8.07 -3.45
C VAL A 393 -38.95 7.56 -2.12
N GLY A 394 -37.77 6.96 -2.15
CA GLY A 394 -37.08 6.52 -0.94
C GLY A 394 -36.12 7.57 -0.40
N ILE A 395 -35.17 7.10 0.42
CA ILE A 395 -34.14 7.94 1.05
C ILE A 395 -33.36 8.74 0.00
N LEU A 396 -32.99 9.97 0.34
CA LEU A 396 -32.26 10.92 -0.51
C LEU A 396 -33.04 11.39 -1.75
N GLY A 397 -34.38 11.31 -1.73
CA GLY A 397 -35.21 11.70 -2.88
C GLY A 397 -35.15 10.73 -4.06
N ARG A 398 -34.61 9.51 -3.88
CA ARG A 398 -34.39 8.58 -4.99
C ARG A 398 -35.61 7.73 -5.33
N THR A 399 -36.01 7.77 -6.60
CA THR A 399 -37.05 6.88 -7.15
C THR A 399 -36.49 5.48 -7.46
N CYS A 400 -37.38 4.49 -7.67
CA CYS A 400 -36.98 3.16 -8.12
C CYS A 400 -36.19 3.20 -9.44
N LEU A 401 -36.46 4.17 -10.32
CA LEU A 401 -35.74 4.34 -11.58
C LEU A 401 -34.29 4.80 -11.37
N HIS A 402 -34.00 5.64 -10.37
CA HIS A 402 -32.62 6.00 -10.00
C HIS A 402 -31.81 4.79 -9.56
N VAL A 403 -32.42 3.94 -8.75
CA VAL A 403 -31.81 2.70 -8.26
C VAL A 403 -31.52 1.75 -9.42
N ALA A 404 -32.50 1.53 -10.30
CA ALA A 404 -32.32 0.70 -11.48
C ALA A 404 -31.23 1.25 -12.42
N ALA A 405 -31.19 2.58 -12.61
CA ALA A 405 -30.17 3.28 -13.39
C ALA A 405 -28.76 3.15 -12.80
N ARG A 406 -28.62 3.16 -11.47
CA ARG A 406 -27.31 3.02 -10.80
C ARG A 406 -26.74 1.62 -10.93
N TYR A 407 -27.56 0.61 -10.67
CA TYR A 407 -27.12 -0.79 -10.59
C TYR A 407 -27.31 -1.57 -11.89
N GLY A 408 -27.89 -0.96 -12.93
CA GLY A 408 -28.09 -1.62 -14.23
C GLY A 408 -29.23 -2.62 -14.25
N TYR A 409 -30.28 -2.42 -13.43
CA TYR A 409 -31.44 -3.32 -13.39
C TYR A 409 -32.40 -3.04 -14.55
N ILE A 410 -32.03 -3.49 -15.75
CA ILE A 410 -32.74 -3.23 -17.00
C ILE A 410 -34.21 -3.67 -16.94
N GLU A 411 -34.50 -4.84 -16.39
CA GLU A 411 -35.88 -5.36 -16.31
C GLU A 411 -36.78 -4.52 -15.39
N ILE A 412 -36.24 -4.02 -14.28
CA ILE A 412 -36.96 -3.08 -13.39
C ILE A 412 -37.17 -1.73 -14.10
N ALA A 413 -36.14 -1.21 -14.78
CA ALA A 413 -36.26 0.03 -15.53
C ALA A 413 -37.33 -0.09 -16.64
N LYS A 414 -37.32 -1.18 -17.41
CA LYS A 414 -38.34 -1.47 -18.45
C LYS A 414 -39.73 -1.62 -17.83
N ALA A 415 -39.87 -2.32 -16.71
CA ALA A 415 -41.15 -2.47 -16.01
C ALA A 415 -41.73 -1.11 -15.58
N LEU A 416 -40.91 -0.24 -14.98
CA LEU A 416 -41.30 1.12 -14.59
C LEU A 416 -41.70 1.97 -15.80
N LEU A 417 -40.84 2.02 -16.81
CA LEU A 417 -41.02 2.84 -18.01
C LEU A 417 -42.22 2.39 -18.87
N ASN A 418 -42.65 1.14 -18.74
CA ASN A 418 -43.85 0.61 -19.40
C ASN A 418 -45.12 0.73 -18.54
N CYS A 419 -45.02 1.19 -17.30
CA CYS A 419 -46.16 1.41 -16.43
C CYS A 419 -46.86 2.74 -16.77
N GLU A 420 -48.16 2.71 -17.10
CA GLU A 420 -48.91 3.91 -17.49
C GLU A 420 -49.01 4.96 -16.38
N THR A 421 -48.99 4.54 -15.12
CA THR A 421 -49.08 5.43 -13.95
C THR A 421 -47.74 6.01 -13.53
N PHE A 422 -46.62 5.59 -14.14
CA PHE A 422 -45.29 6.09 -13.80
C PHE A 422 -45.06 7.49 -14.41
N ASN A 423 -44.77 8.49 -13.55
CA ASN A 423 -44.58 9.88 -13.96
C ASN A 423 -43.41 10.60 -13.28
N THR A 424 -42.64 9.92 -12.42
CA THR A 424 -41.47 10.49 -11.72
C THR A 424 -40.14 10.21 -12.42
N GLY A 425 -40.15 10.02 -13.75
CA GLY A 425 -38.98 9.65 -14.53
C GLY A 425 -37.87 10.72 -14.55
N ASP A 426 -38.27 12.00 -14.57
CA ASP A 426 -37.37 13.16 -14.60
C ASP A 426 -37.21 13.83 -13.23
N ASN A 427 -37.68 13.18 -12.15
CA ASN A 427 -37.45 13.66 -10.80
C ASN A 427 -35.94 13.68 -10.52
N GLN A 428 -35.53 14.68 -9.74
CA GLN A 428 -34.16 14.81 -9.27
C GLN A 428 -34.08 14.30 -7.83
N ASP A 429 -33.01 13.58 -7.50
CA ASP A 429 -32.67 13.21 -6.13
C ASP A 429 -32.11 14.43 -5.34
N GLU A 430 -31.73 14.24 -4.08
CA GLU A 430 -31.19 15.32 -3.24
C GLU A 430 -29.90 15.95 -3.80
N ASP A 431 -29.13 15.22 -4.59
CA ASP A 431 -27.93 15.73 -5.29
C ASP A 431 -28.30 16.42 -6.61
N SER A 432 -29.59 16.65 -6.87
CA SER A 432 -30.13 17.15 -8.13
C SER A 432 -29.96 16.18 -9.32
N ALA A 433 -29.56 14.93 -9.12
CA ALA A 433 -29.35 13.98 -10.22
C ALA A 433 -30.68 13.37 -10.69
N THR A 434 -30.90 13.28 -12.00
CA THR A 434 -32.00 12.47 -12.58
C THR A 434 -31.58 11.03 -12.78
N ALA A 435 -32.55 10.13 -12.95
CA ALA A 435 -32.26 8.73 -13.24
C ALA A 435 -31.49 8.55 -14.57
N MET A 436 -31.74 9.38 -15.59
CA MET A 436 -30.97 9.35 -16.84
C MET A 436 -29.53 9.83 -16.63
N TYR A 437 -29.33 10.88 -15.82
CA TYR A 437 -28.00 11.31 -15.42
C TYR A 437 -27.24 10.18 -14.72
N THR A 438 -27.88 9.50 -13.76
CA THR A 438 -27.28 8.35 -13.07
C THR A 438 -26.95 7.23 -14.06
N ALA A 439 -27.88 6.85 -14.94
CA ALA A 439 -27.66 5.79 -15.93
C ALA A 439 -26.47 6.12 -16.85
N ALA A 440 -26.36 7.37 -17.28
CA ALA A 440 -25.25 7.86 -18.10
C ALA A 440 -23.91 7.81 -17.35
N ALA A 441 -23.86 8.28 -16.10
CA ALA A 441 -22.66 8.24 -15.25
C ALA A 441 -22.13 6.82 -15.01
N TYR A 442 -23.03 5.85 -14.85
CA TYR A 442 -22.69 4.44 -14.65
C TYR A 442 -22.62 3.62 -15.94
N GLY A 443 -22.73 4.26 -17.11
CA GLY A 443 -22.56 3.61 -18.42
C GLY A 443 -23.69 2.64 -18.83
N GLN A 444 -24.88 2.78 -18.25
CA GLN A 444 -26.04 1.92 -18.49
C GLN A 444 -26.78 2.30 -19.79
N ALA A 445 -26.11 2.09 -20.93
CA ALA A 445 -26.56 2.53 -22.25
C ALA A 445 -27.95 1.99 -22.67
N GLU A 446 -28.29 0.77 -22.27
CA GLU A 446 -29.61 0.18 -22.56
C GLU A 446 -30.71 0.92 -21.79
N ILE A 447 -30.51 1.17 -20.49
CA ILE A 447 -31.46 1.93 -19.67
C ILE A 447 -31.62 3.36 -20.20
N VAL A 448 -30.52 4.01 -20.60
CA VAL A 448 -30.57 5.33 -21.26
C VAL A 448 -31.41 5.26 -22.54
N THR A 449 -31.24 4.23 -23.36
CA THR A 449 -32.02 4.05 -24.59
C THR A 449 -33.51 3.88 -24.30
N GLU A 450 -33.87 3.09 -23.29
CA GLU A 450 -35.27 2.91 -22.86
C GLU A 450 -35.88 4.22 -22.35
N MET A 451 -35.15 4.99 -21.52
CA MET A 451 -35.60 6.29 -21.02
C MET A 451 -35.84 7.29 -22.16
N LEU A 452 -34.92 7.37 -23.12
CA LEU A 452 -35.07 8.21 -24.31
C LEU A 452 -36.27 7.78 -25.17
N GLY A 453 -36.49 6.47 -25.31
CA GLY A 453 -37.65 5.91 -26.01
C GLY A 453 -38.99 6.31 -25.39
N LYS A 454 -39.00 6.58 -24.08
CA LYS A 454 -40.16 7.11 -23.34
C LYS A 454 -40.24 8.64 -23.27
N GLY A 455 -39.28 9.34 -23.87
CA GLY A 455 -39.29 10.80 -23.94
C GLY A 455 -38.89 11.51 -22.65
N LEU A 456 -38.15 10.84 -21.75
CA LEU A 456 -37.55 11.50 -20.58
C LEU A 456 -36.56 12.59 -21.03
N ASP A 457 -36.41 13.61 -20.20
CA ASP A 457 -35.66 14.83 -20.55
C ASP A 457 -34.14 14.60 -20.50
N LYS A 458 -33.57 14.35 -21.69
CA LYS A 458 -32.12 14.23 -21.91
C LYS A 458 -31.33 15.51 -21.64
N GLU A 459 -32.00 16.65 -21.54
CA GLU A 459 -31.43 17.97 -21.35
C GLU A 459 -31.53 18.47 -19.91
N LYS A 460 -32.16 17.67 -19.02
CA LYS A 460 -32.30 18.02 -17.61
C LYS A 460 -30.94 18.12 -16.93
N GLN A 461 -30.72 19.24 -16.27
CA GLN A 461 -29.47 19.52 -15.55
C GLN A 461 -29.44 18.80 -14.21
N GLY A 462 -28.35 18.09 -13.95
CA GLY A 462 -28.01 17.43 -12.70
C GLY A 462 -27.15 18.30 -11.77
N PRO A 463 -26.37 17.68 -10.87
CA PRO A 463 -25.39 18.40 -10.04
C PRO A 463 -24.43 19.23 -10.92
N ASP A 464 -24.06 20.44 -10.47
CA ASP A 464 -23.18 21.37 -11.19
C ASP A 464 -23.62 21.70 -12.63
N ASN A 465 -24.94 21.70 -12.88
CA ASN A 465 -25.55 21.84 -14.20
C ASN A 465 -25.17 20.73 -15.20
N HIS A 466 -24.65 19.60 -14.73
CA HIS A 466 -24.26 18.48 -15.59
C HIS A 466 -25.48 17.82 -16.22
N ARG A 467 -25.56 17.84 -17.55
CA ARG A 467 -26.54 17.06 -18.32
C ARG A 467 -26.12 15.58 -18.41
N PRO A 468 -27.04 14.63 -18.71
CA PRO A 468 -26.69 13.23 -18.96
C PRO A 468 -25.50 13.03 -19.93
N LEU A 469 -25.37 13.87 -20.96
CA LEU A 469 -24.23 13.81 -21.88
C LEU A 469 -22.88 14.07 -21.20
N HIS A 470 -22.82 15.04 -20.27
CA HIS A 470 -21.64 15.30 -19.45
C HIS A 470 -21.30 14.10 -18.56
N ALA A 471 -22.32 13.51 -17.93
CA ALA A 471 -22.16 12.36 -17.06
C ALA A 471 -21.60 11.13 -17.80
N ALA A 472 -21.95 10.96 -19.08
CA ALA A 472 -21.50 9.86 -19.93
C ALA A 472 -20.05 9.99 -20.44
N HIS A 473 -19.28 11.01 -20.05
CA HIS A 473 -17.94 11.28 -20.60
C HIS A 473 -16.92 10.13 -20.47
N ASN A 474 -17.20 9.14 -19.63
CA ASN A 474 -16.38 7.93 -19.42
C ASN A 474 -17.00 6.65 -19.99
N SER A 475 -18.08 6.74 -20.77
CA SER A 475 -18.78 5.58 -21.32
C SER A 475 -19.20 5.81 -22.78
N LEU A 476 -18.46 5.21 -23.72
CA LEU A 476 -18.76 5.28 -25.14
C LEU A 476 -20.16 4.73 -25.48
N SER A 477 -20.59 3.67 -24.81
CA SER A 477 -21.91 3.08 -25.03
C SER A 477 -23.04 4.03 -24.61
N ALA A 478 -22.89 4.71 -23.46
CA ALA A 478 -23.88 5.70 -23.01
C ALA A 478 -23.90 6.94 -23.90
N ILE A 479 -22.74 7.42 -24.36
CA ILE A 479 -22.62 8.50 -25.34
C ILE A 479 -23.37 8.14 -26.62
N ARG A 480 -23.10 6.96 -27.19
CA ARG A 480 -23.81 6.48 -28.40
C ARG A 480 -25.31 6.37 -28.19
N ALA A 481 -25.77 5.94 -27.01
CA ALA A 481 -27.19 5.89 -26.69
C ALA A 481 -27.82 7.29 -26.68
N LEU A 482 -27.16 8.27 -26.03
CA LEU A 482 -27.62 9.65 -25.98
C LEU A 482 -27.63 10.31 -27.37
N LEU A 483 -26.57 10.14 -28.16
CA LEU A 483 -26.43 10.75 -29.49
C LEU A 483 -27.57 10.39 -30.46
N ARG A 484 -28.20 9.22 -30.31
CA ARG A 484 -29.41 8.83 -31.10
C ARG A 484 -30.55 9.85 -30.99
N SER A 485 -30.62 10.56 -29.87
CA SER A 485 -31.67 11.55 -29.59
C SER A 485 -31.26 12.99 -29.93
N LYS A 486 -30.07 13.20 -30.49
CA LYS A 486 -29.47 14.51 -30.83
C LYS A 486 -29.49 15.51 -29.65
N PRO A 487 -28.76 15.23 -28.56
CA PRO A 487 -28.63 16.17 -27.45
C PRO A 487 -27.79 17.40 -27.86
N ASP A 488 -27.86 18.45 -27.07
CA ASP A 488 -26.93 19.58 -27.20
C ASP A 488 -25.50 19.15 -26.80
N LEU A 489 -24.62 19.04 -27.81
CA LEU A 489 -23.23 18.60 -27.61
C LEU A 489 -22.34 19.67 -26.98
N ASP A 490 -22.77 20.93 -27.08
CA ASP A 490 -21.99 22.12 -26.75
C ASP A 490 -22.48 22.80 -25.46
N ALA A 491 -23.47 22.19 -24.80
CA ALA A 491 -23.92 22.60 -23.50
C ALA A 491 -22.75 22.65 -22.51
N LYS A 492 -22.78 23.67 -21.64
CA LYS A 492 -21.75 23.87 -20.62
C LYS A 492 -22.25 23.53 -19.22
N THR A 493 -21.35 23.00 -18.41
CA THR A 493 -21.50 22.83 -16.96
C THR A 493 -21.40 24.17 -16.22
N ALA A 494 -21.56 24.17 -14.89
CA ALA A 494 -21.28 25.36 -14.07
C ALA A 494 -19.80 25.78 -14.09
N SER A 495 -18.88 24.88 -14.46
CA SER A 495 -17.44 25.14 -14.66
C SER A 495 -17.09 25.56 -16.09
N ASP A 496 -18.10 25.86 -16.92
CA ASP A 496 -17.99 26.16 -18.35
C ASP A 496 -17.41 25.02 -19.21
N GLU A 497 -17.40 23.78 -18.69
CA GLU A 497 -16.88 22.62 -19.40
C GLU A 497 -17.93 22.01 -20.32
N THR A 498 -17.50 21.46 -21.46
CA THR A 498 -18.36 20.66 -22.35
C THR A 498 -18.11 19.17 -22.11
N ALA A 499 -19.03 18.30 -22.56
CA ALA A 499 -18.82 16.85 -22.52
C ALA A 499 -17.53 16.41 -23.23
N LEU A 500 -17.16 17.09 -24.32
CA LEU A 500 -15.90 16.89 -25.04
C LEU A 500 -14.67 17.23 -24.18
N ALA A 501 -14.69 18.36 -23.48
CA ALA A 501 -13.61 18.76 -22.57
C ALA A 501 -13.45 17.77 -21.40
N MET A 502 -14.56 17.29 -20.83
CA MET A 502 -14.56 16.28 -19.77
C MET A 502 -14.01 14.92 -20.27
N ALA A 503 -14.36 14.51 -21.48
CA ALA A 503 -13.84 13.29 -22.10
C ALA A 503 -12.32 13.36 -22.36
N LEU A 504 -11.83 14.53 -22.80
CA LEU A 504 -10.40 14.79 -22.97
C LEU A 504 -9.63 14.70 -21.64
N ARG A 505 -10.13 15.35 -20.58
CA ARG A 505 -9.53 15.28 -19.24
C ARG A 505 -9.57 13.86 -18.66
N GLY A 506 -10.65 13.12 -18.94
CA GLY A 506 -10.79 11.70 -18.61
C GLY A 506 -9.93 10.76 -19.46
N ARG A 507 -9.22 11.28 -20.48
CA ARG A 507 -8.39 10.52 -21.43
C ARG A 507 -9.16 9.44 -22.20
N ASN A 508 -10.45 9.66 -22.46
CA ASN A 508 -11.31 8.74 -23.19
C ASN A 508 -11.31 9.07 -24.68
N GLU A 509 -10.28 8.63 -25.39
CA GLU A 509 -10.08 8.96 -26.81
C GLU A 509 -11.26 8.53 -27.70
N ASP A 510 -11.85 7.36 -27.44
CA ASP A 510 -12.98 6.86 -28.24
C ASP A 510 -14.25 7.70 -28.05
N VAL A 511 -14.50 8.21 -26.83
CA VAL A 511 -15.61 9.13 -26.56
C VAL A 511 -15.35 10.47 -27.26
N VAL A 512 -14.11 10.95 -27.23
CA VAL A 512 -13.73 12.20 -27.91
C VAL A 512 -13.95 12.07 -29.42
N GLU A 513 -13.49 10.98 -30.02
CA GLU A 513 -13.69 10.70 -31.45
C GLU A 513 -15.19 10.69 -31.79
N GLU A 514 -15.99 9.93 -31.05
CA GLU A 514 -17.43 9.83 -31.28
C GLU A 514 -18.14 11.20 -31.16
N LEU A 515 -17.79 12.02 -30.16
CA LEU A 515 -18.35 13.37 -30.00
C LEU A 515 -17.95 14.30 -31.15
N LEU A 516 -16.68 14.27 -31.59
CA LEU A 516 -16.19 15.10 -32.69
C LEU A 516 -16.82 14.70 -34.03
N GLU A 517 -16.96 13.39 -34.30
CA GLU A 517 -17.64 12.87 -35.49
C GLU A 517 -19.11 13.29 -35.55
N ASN A 518 -19.76 13.44 -34.40
CA ASN A 518 -21.13 13.91 -34.29
C ASN A 518 -21.26 15.45 -34.22
N GLY A 519 -20.15 16.18 -34.34
CA GLY A 519 -20.14 17.63 -34.50
C GLY A 519 -20.00 18.46 -33.22
N ALA A 520 -19.52 17.86 -32.12
CA ALA A 520 -19.16 18.62 -30.92
C ALA A 520 -18.10 19.69 -31.24
N ASN A 521 -18.27 20.90 -30.71
CA ASN A 521 -17.41 22.03 -31.01
C ASN A 521 -16.15 22.04 -30.12
N PRO A 522 -14.93 21.78 -30.67
CA PRO A 522 -13.71 21.76 -29.89
C PRO A 522 -13.20 23.16 -29.50
N PHE A 523 -13.82 24.22 -30.02
CA PHE A 523 -13.35 25.60 -29.87
C PHE A 523 -13.89 26.29 -28.63
N LEU A 524 -14.86 25.69 -27.96
CA LEU A 524 -15.42 26.21 -26.71
C LEU A 524 -14.37 26.12 -25.60
N SER A 525 -14.25 27.20 -24.84
CA SER A 525 -13.33 27.30 -23.70
C SER A 525 -14.05 27.03 -22.38
N ASP A 526 -13.33 26.42 -21.44
CA ASP A 526 -13.77 26.26 -20.05
C ASP A 526 -13.56 27.55 -19.22
N ALA A 527 -13.83 27.48 -17.91
CA ALA A 527 -13.65 28.61 -16.99
C ALA A 527 -12.19 29.12 -16.88
N LYS A 528 -11.20 28.33 -17.27
CA LYS A 528 -9.78 28.74 -17.35
C LYS A 528 -9.42 29.35 -18.71
N GLY A 529 -10.35 29.37 -19.65
CA GLY A 529 -10.09 29.73 -21.03
C GLY A 529 -9.46 28.59 -21.85
N ASP A 530 -9.32 27.38 -21.28
CA ASP A 530 -8.74 26.24 -22.00
C ASP A 530 -9.79 25.70 -22.99
N THR A 531 -9.44 25.70 -24.28
CA THR A 531 -10.20 24.98 -25.32
C THR A 531 -9.83 23.50 -25.36
N SER A 532 -10.55 22.69 -26.14
CA SER A 532 -10.20 21.28 -26.34
C SER A 532 -8.77 21.10 -26.87
N LEU A 533 -8.27 22.06 -27.66
CA LEU A 533 -6.90 22.07 -28.14
C LEU A 533 -5.89 22.26 -27.00
N HIS A 534 -6.15 23.16 -26.05
CA HIS A 534 -5.30 23.38 -24.89
C HIS A 534 -5.22 22.13 -24.02
N ILE A 535 -6.37 21.50 -23.73
CA ILE A 535 -6.45 20.29 -22.91
C ILE A 535 -5.70 19.14 -23.57
N ALA A 536 -5.96 18.87 -24.87
CA ALA A 536 -5.30 17.78 -25.60
C ALA A 536 -3.79 17.97 -25.72
N ALA A 537 -3.34 19.22 -25.92
CA ALA A 537 -1.92 19.56 -26.00
C ALA A 537 -1.19 19.41 -24.67
N ARG A 538 -1.80 19.90 -23.57
CA ARG A 538 -1.28 19.78 -22.20
C ARG A 538 -1.15 18.32 -21.77
N ASP A 539 -2.14 17.50 -22.08
CA ASP A 539 -2.21 16.10 -21.60
C ASP A 539 -1.49 15.13 -22.57
N GLY A 540 -1.12 15.60 -23.77
CA GLY A 540 -0.38 14.81 -24.75
C GLY A 540 -1.25 13.80 -25.50
N ALA A 541 -2.56 14.07 -25.62
CA ALA A 541 -3.54 13.19 -26.24
C ALA A 541 -3.44 13.25 -27.78
N ILE A 542 -2.45 12.57 -28.36
CA ILE A 542 -2.05 12.68 -29.78
C ILE A 542 -3.18 12.38 -30.75
N ARG A 543 -3.99 11.34 -30.52
CA ARG A 543 -5.09 10.97 -31.41
C ARG A 543 -6.23 12.00 -31.34
N PRO A 544 -6.78 12.35 -30.16
CA PRO A 544 -7.71 13.47 -30.03
C PRO A 544 -7.18 14.78 -30.60
N LEU A 545 -5.92 15.12 -30.33
CA LEU A 545 -5.27 16.31 -30.84
C LEU A 545 -5.29 16.33 -32.37
N ARG A 546 -4.94 15.22 -33.03
CA ARG A 546 -5.01 15.11 -34.49
C ARG A 546 -6.41 15.33 -35.04
N LEU A 547 -7.44 14.74 -34.40
CA LEU A 547 -8.83 14.93 -34.80
C LEU A 547 -9.29 16.38 -34.64
N ILE A 548 -8.92 17.03 -33.53
CA ILE A 548 -9.21 18.46 -33.30
C ILE A 548 -8.50 19.33 -34.36
N LEU A 549 -7.23 19.04 -34.65
CA LEU A 549 -6.44 19.77 -35.65
C LEU A 549 -7.06 19.65 -37.07
N GLN A 550 -7.64 18.50 -37.43
CA GLN A 550 -8.36 18.35 -38.71
C GLN A 550 -9.61 19.25 -38.80
N GLN A 551 -10.24 19.59 -37.67
CA GLN A 551 -11.41 20.47 -37.66
C GLN A 551 -11.02 21.97 -37.79
N LEU A 552 -9.73 22.32 -37.75
CA LEU A 552 -9.24 23.71 -37.83
C LEU A 552 -9.54 24.41 -39.15
N GLU A 553 -9.75 23.65 -40.24
CA GLU A 553 -10.11 24.20 -41.56
C GLU A 553 -11.41 25.04 -41.53
N LYS A 554 -12.17 24.99 -40.43
CA LYS A 554 -13.39 25.76 -40.17
C LYS A 554 -13.16 27.15 -39.54
N GLY A 555 -11.92 27.66 -39.50
CA GLY A 555 -11.62 29.04 -39.09
C GLY A 555 -11.21 29.24 -37.63
N PHE A 556 -10.72 28.19 -36.95
CA PHE A 556 -10.20 28.32 -35.59
C PHE A 556 -8.78 28.86 -35.56
N ASN A 557 -8.51 29.77 -34.63
CA ASN A 557 -7.18 30.31 -34.40
C ASN A 557 -6.36 29.35 -33.53
N ILE A 558 -5.40 28.66 -34.12
CA ILE A 558 -4.45 27.76 -33.43
C ILE A 558 -3.68 28.45 -32.29
N ASN A 559 -3.55 29.78 -32.36
CA ASN A 559 -2.87 30.62 -31.37
C ASN A 559 -3.87 31.26 -30.38
N SER A 560 -5.08 30.72 -30.25
CA SER A 560 -5.99 31.11 -29.18
C SER A 560 -5.28 30.98 -27.84
N MET A 561 -5.45 31.99 -26.97
CA MET A 561 -4.84 32.00 -25.65
C MET A 561 -5.88 31.73 -24.57
N ASN A 562 -5.50 30.99 -23.53
CA ASN A 562 -6.30 30.84 -22.32
C ASN A 562 -6.21 32.07 -21.40
N ASN A 563 -6.79 32.02 -20.20
CA ASN A 563 -6.80 33.15 -19.27
C ASN A 563 -5.40 33.53 -18.73
N ASN A 564 -4.42 32.61 -18.81
CA ASN A 564 -3.01 32.86 -18.49
C ASN A 564 -2.20 33.38 -19.69
N GLN A 565 -2.87 33.70 -20.81
CA GLN A 565 -2.24 34.08 -22.07
C GLN A 565 -1.36 32.96 -22.67
N GLU A 566 -1.64 31.70 -22.35
CA GLU A 566 -0.88 30.54 -22.86
C GLU A 566 -1.57 29.97 -24.10
N THR A 567 -0.79 29.68 -25.13
CA THR A 567 -1.25 28.94 -26.32
C THR A 567 -1.17 27.43 -26.08
N ALA A 568 -1.87 26.64 -26.89
CA ALA A 568 -1.81 25.18 -26.80
C ALA A 568 -0.39 24.61 -26.99
N ILE A 569 0.42 25.20 -27.89
CA ILE A 569 1.82 24.79 -28.07
C ILE A 569 2.67 25.13 -26.84
N SER A 570 2.45 26.30 -26.21
CA SER A 570 3.12 26.67 -24.96
C SER A 570 2.84 25.63 -23.87
N LEU A 571 1.60 25.18 -23.72
CA LEU A 571 1.23 24.17 -22.73
C LEU A 571 1.88 22.81 -23.03
N ALA A 572 1.90 22.37 -24.28
CA ALA A 572 2.56 21.12 -24.68
C ALA A 572 4.08 21.14 -24.40
N VAL A 573 4.73 22.29 -24.59
CA VAL A 573 6.15 22.46 -24.28
C VAL A 573 6.40 22.41 -22.77
N ASP A 574 5.57 23.09 -21.97
CA ASP A 574 5.73 23.13 -20.51
C ASP A 574 5.59 21.73 -19.89
N THR A 575 4.58 20.97 -20.34
CA THR A 575 4.40 19.58 -19.89
C THR A 575 5.44 18.63 -20.49
N GLY A 576 6.01 18.94 -21.64
CA GLY A 576 7.07 18.17 -22.29
C GLY A 576 6.53 17.10 -23.26
N ASN A 577 5.36 17.33 -23.84
CA ASN A 577 4.71 16.39 -24.76
C ASN A 577 5.28 16.54 -26.17
N LEU A 578 6.42 15.91 -26.46
CA LEU A 578 7.11 15.99 -27.76
C LEU A 578 6.17 15.73 -28.96
N GLY A 579 5.32 14.70 -28.88
CA GLY A 579 4.40 14.37 -29.97
C GLY A 579 3.33 15.46 -30.21
N ALA A 580 2.86 16.10 -29.15
CA ALA A 580 1.88 17.20 -29.27
C ALA A 580 2.55 18.46 -29.84
N VAL A 581 3.77 18.77 -29.37
CA VAL A 581 4.59 19.85 -29.93
C VAL A 581 4.82 19.63 -31.42
N GLN A 582 5.22 18.42 -31.82
CA GLN A 582 5.46 18.09 -33.23
C GLN A 582 4.20 18.28 -34.09
N LEU A 583 3.05 17.72 -33.67
CA LEU A 583 1.81 17.82 -34.44
C LEU A 583 1.29 19.26 -34.58
N ILE A 584 1.39 20.06 -33.51
CA ILE A 584 0.95 21.46 -33.56
C ILE A 584 1.88 22.26 -34.46
N SER A 585 3.21 22.10 -34.34
CA SER A 585 4.22 22.81 -35.15
C SER A 585 4.19 22.48 -36.67
N GLU A 586 3.56 21.37 -37.05
CA GLU A 586 3.32 21.03 -38.45
C GLU A 586 2.27 21.93 -39.11
N GLN A 587 1.40 22.56 -38.33
CA GLN A 587 0.37 23.47 -38.84
C GLN A 587 0.96 24.81 -39.30
N ASP A 588 0.25 25.51 -40.18
CA ASP A 588 0.63 26.83 -40.68
C ASP A 588 0.32 27.93 -39.64
N ASN A 589 1.16 28.96 -39.60
CA ASN A 589 1.00 30.16 -38.75
C ASN A 589 0.97 29.92 -37.22
N VAL A 590 1.66 28.89 -36.72
CA VAL A 590 1.83 28.68 -35.27
C VAL A 590 2.75 29.75 -34.68
N ASP A 591 2.24 30.47 -33.69
CA ASP A 591 3.00 31.48 -32.95
C ASP A 591 3.68 30.85 -31.73
N VAL A 592 5.01 31.00 -31.68
CA VAL A 592 5.86 30.52 -30.58
C VAL A 592 6.53 31.67 -29.81
N LEU A 593 6.22 32.91 -30.18
CA LEU A 593 6.83 34.14 -29.65
C LEU A 593 5.87 34.93 -28.76
N THR A 594 4.60 34.55 -28.71
CA THR A 594 3.64 35.09 -27.73
C THR A 594 4.14 34.84 -26.31
N LYS A 595 4.08 35.89 -25.50
CA LYS A 595 4.40 35.84 -24.08
C LYS A 595 3.16 35.51 -23.27
N ASP A 596 3.33 34.65 -22.27
CA ASP A 596 2.29 34.34 -21.30
C ASP A 596 2.16 35.44 -20.22
N SER A 597 1.25 35.25 -19.26
CA SER A 597 1.06 36.15 -18.13
C SER A 597 2.29 36.28 -17.21
N SER A 598 3.25 35.36 -17.32
CA SER A 598 4.53 35.40 -16.60
C SER A 598 5.65 36.05 -17.44
N ASN A 599 5.30 36.65 -18.59
CA ASN A 599 6.22 37.27 -19.54
C ASN A 599 7.20 36.28 -20.21
N HIS A 600 6.88 34.98 -20.25
CA HIS A 600 7.73 33.97 -20.87
C HIS A 600 7.21 33.53 -22.23
N THR A 601 8.10 33.37 -23.21
CA THR A 601 7.75 32.80 -24.51
C THR A 601 7.72 31.27 -24.51
N THR A 602 7.08 30.69 -25.54
CA THR A 602 7.13 29.23 -25.77
C THR A 602 8.58 28.76 -25.98
N LEU A 603 9.42 29.57 -26.63
CA LEU A 603 10.85 29.29 -26.77
C LEU A 603 11.55 29.24 -25.41
N TRP A 604 11.30 30.23 -24.53
CA TRP A 604 11.87 30.23 -23.19
C TRP A 604 11.45 28.99 -22.39
N LYS A 605 10.18 28.59 -22.46
CA LYS A 605 9.68 27.37 -21.81
C LYS A 605 10.42 26.13 -22.32
N ALA A 606 10.67 26.04 -23.63
CA ALA A 606 11.43 24.93 -24.22
C ALA A 606 12.89 24.87 -23.71
N VAL A 607 13.54 26.03 -23.61
CA VAL A 607 14.91 26.14 -23.08
C VAL A 607 14.97 25.72 -21.60
N LYS A 608 14.03 26.22 -20.78
CA LYS A 608 13.94 25.86 -19.36
C LYS A 608 13.67 24.37 -19.15
N LYS A 609 12.86 23.76 -20.01
CA LYS A 609 12.55 22.32 -19.96
C LYS A 609 13.80 21.47 -20.16
N GLY A 610 14.73 21.91 -20.99
CA GLY A 610 15.98 21.21 -21.23
C GLY A 610 15.89 20.09 -22.28
N ASP A 611 14.76 19.99 -22.99
CA ASP A 611 14.55 18.98 -24.05
C ASP A 611 15.05 19.50 -25.41
N VAL A 612 16.10 18.86 -25.91
CA VAL A 612 16.78 19.23 -27.16
C VAL A 612 15.87 19.07 -28.38
N ASP A 613 15.00 18.06 -28.40
CA ASP A 613 14.18 17.76 -29.57
C ASP A 613 12.95 18.67 -29.64
N ILE A 614 12.32 18.97 -28.50
CA ILE A 614 11.30 20.03 -28.40
C ILE A 614 11.90 21.37 -28.85
N LEU A 615 13.09 21.74 -28.35
CA LEU A 615 13.74 22.99 -28.72
C LEU A 615 14.02 23.09 -30.23
N LYS A 616 14.50 22.02 -30.87
CA LYS A 616 14.70 22.01 -32.33
C LYS A 616 13.41 22.28 -33.10
N ILE A 617 12.30 21.68 -32.67
CA ILE A 617 10.99 21.85 -33.33
C ILE A 617 10.49 23.29 -33.15
N ILE A 618 10.60 23.85 -31.95
CA ILE A 618 10.21 25.24 -31.67
C ILE A 618 11.08 26.22 -32.45
N LEU A 619 12.40 26.05 -32.48
CA LEU A 619 13.31 26.91 -33.28
C LEU A 619 12.99 26.83 -34.78
N LYS A 620 12.70 25.65 -35.30
CA LYS A 620 12.27 25.47 -36.70
C LYS A 620 10.96 26.18 -36.98
N SER A 621 10.03 26.18 -36.03
CA SER A 621 8.75 26.89 -36.14
C SER A 621 8.94 28.41 -36.06
N ALA A 622 9.79 28.89 -35.15
CA ALA A 622 10.15 30.30 -35.02
C ALA A 622 10.77 30.86 -36.31
N GLN A 623 11.62 30.09 -37.00
CA GLN A 623 12.20 30.49 -38.29
C GLN A 623 11.17 30.70 -39.41
N LYS A 624 9.99 30.06 -39.33
CA LYS A 624 8.91 30.29 -40.30
C LYS A 624 8.32 31.70 -40.14
N ILE A 625 8.46 32.30 -38.96
CA ILE A 625 8.08 33.70 -38.68
C ILE A 625 9.21 34.58 -39.25
N SER A 626 8.93 35.27 -40.36
CA SER A 626 9.93 36.02 -41.12
C SER A 626 10.71 37.00 -40.23
N ASN A 627 12.05 36.99 -40.34
CA ASN A 627 13.02 37.81 -39.57
C ASN A 627 13.23 37.46 -38.09
N PHE A 628 12.87 36.26 -37.63
CA PHE A 628 13.12 35.83 -36.25
C PHE A 628 14.59 35.97 -35.81
N GLN A 629 14.86 36.85 -34.84
CA GLN A 629 16.08 36.85 -34.04
C GLN A 629 15.74 36.52 -32.57
N ILE A 630 16.70 35.94 -31.83
CA ILE A 630 16.48 35.61 -30.40
C ILE A 630 16.12 36.85 -29.56
N GLY A 631 16.56 38.05 -29.96
CA GLY A 631 16.17 39.31 -29.32
C GLY A 631 14.68 39.67 -29.48
N ASP A 632 13.97 39.05 -30.41
CA ASP A 632 12.53 39.23 -30.58
C ASP A 632 11.71 38.34 -29.63
N ALA A 633 12.32 37.27 -29.08
CA ALA A 633 11.65 36.36 -28.16
C ALA A 633 11.67 36.85 -26.70
N GLU A 634 12.71 37.55 -26.24
CA GLU A 634 12.87 37.92 -24.83
C GLU A 634 13.35 39.36 -24.67
N GLU A 635 13.21 39.94 -23.47
CA GLU A 635 13.73 41.30 -23.19
C GLU A 635 15.24 41.42 -23.43
N SER A 636 16.00 40.32 -23.26
CA SER A 636 17.39 40.23 -23.70
C SER A 636 17.78 38.81 -24.14
N ALA A 637 18.64 38.70 -25.17
CA ALA A 637 19.23 37.42 -25.58
C ALA A 637 20.12 36.78 -24.48
N GLN A 638 20.60 37.59 -23.52
CA GLN A 638 21.38 37.14 -22.37
C GLN A 638 20.51 36.30 -21.42
N ASP A 639 19.26 36.69 -21.19
CA ASP A 639 18.35 36.00 -20.28
C ASP A 639 18.05 34.58 -20.76
N LEU A 640 17.76 34.41 -22.05
CA LEU A 640 17.52 33.09 -22.64
C LEU A 640 18.77 32.19 -22.61
N LEU A 641 19.96 32.76 -22.83
CA LEU A 641 21.24 32.02 -22.83
C LEU A 641 21.78 31.73 -21.42
N SER A 642 21.33 32.45 -20.40
CA SER A 642 21.75 32.24 -19.01
C SER A 642 21.35 30.87 -18.45
N HIS A 643 20.14 30.40 -18.76
CA HIS A 643 19.60 29.14 -18.26
C HIS A 643 20.37 27.89 -18.68
N PRO A 644 20.72 27.68 -19.97
CA PRO A 644 21.54 26.54 -20.37
C PRO A 644 22.96 26.62 -19.80
N LEU A 645 23.50 27.82 -19.56
CA LEU A 645 24.81 28.00 -18.92
C LEU A 645 24.77 27.58 -17.44
N GLU A 646 23.78 28.02 -16.66
CA GLU A 646 23.64 27.64 -15.24
C GLU A 646 23.44 26.14 -15.02
N ARG A 647 22.90 25.43 -16.02
CA ARG A 647 22.67 23.97 -16.00
C ARG A 647 23.70 23.16 -16.78
N ASP A 648 24.74 23.81 -17.32
CA ASP A 648 25.80 23.22 -18.15
C ASP A 648 25.28 22.40 -19.35
N ASN A 649 24.17 22.84 -19.96
CA ASN A 649 23.53 22.16 -21.09
C ASN A 649 24.10 22.63 -22.44
N VAL A 650 25.29 22.09 -22.77
CA VAL A 650 26.07 22.40 -23.98
C VAL A 650 25.22 22.36 -25.26
N LYS A 651 24.41 21.31 -25.45
CA LYS A 651 23.64 21.09 -26.68
C LYS A 651 22.57 22.14 -26.90
N ILE A 652 21.89 22.58 -25.84
CA ILE A 652 20.88 23.65 -25.93
C ILE A 652 21.54 24.98 -26.23
N PHE A 653 22.65 25.27 -25.56
CA PHE A 653 23.41 26.49 -25.80
C PHE A 653 23.88 26.58 -27.25
N GLU A 654 24.52 25.52 -27.78
CA GLU A 654 24.96 25.46 -29.18
C GLU A 654 23.81 25.62 -30.18
N LEU A 655 22.63 25.11 -29.87
CA LEU A 655 21.45 25.26 -30.72
C LEU A 655 20.93 26.69 -30.75
N LEU A 656 20.81 27.34 -29.59
CA LEU A 656 20.40 28.74 -29.49
C LEU A 656 21.43 29.68 -30.13
N TRP A 657 22.73 29.42 -29.92
CA TRP A 657 23.84 30.23 -30.42
C TRP A 657 23.85 30.37 -31.95
N LYS A 658 23.32 29.38 -32.68
CA LYS A 658 23.18 29.43 -34.14
C LYS A 658 22.21 30.53 -34.62
N PHE A 659 21.35 31.02 -33.75
CA PHE A 659 20.30 32.01 -34.06
C PHE A 659 20.52 33.37 -33.37
N THR A 660 21.66 33.55 -32.70
CA THR A 660 22.07 34.83 -32.12
C THR A 660 23.00 35.58 -33.05
N ASN A 661 22.81 36.90 -33.19
CA ASN A 661 23.84 37.77 -33.76
C ASN A 661 24.81 38.20 -32.65
N LEU A 662 26.11 38.02 -32.90
CA LEU A 662 27.17 38.50 -32.02
C LEU A 662 27.13 40.04 -31.98
N ASN A 663 26.76 40.58 -30.82
CA ASN A 663 27.03 41.97 -30.48
C ASN A 663 28.03 41.99 -29.31
N ASN A 664 28.74 43.11 -29.15
CA ASN A 664 29.83 43.22 -28.15
C ASN A 664 29.35 42.94 -26.72
N SER A 665 28.07 43.21 -26.41
CA SER A 665 27.51 42.97 -25.08
C SER A 665 27.27 41.48 -24.79
N LEU A 666 26.87 40.69 -25.80
CA LEU A 666 26.66 39.26 -25.67
C LEU A 666 28.00 38.50 -25.65
N GLU A 667 28.97 38.96 -26.43
CA GLU A 667 30.35 38.43 -26.41
C GLU A 667 30.99 38.62 -25.04
N ASP A 668 30.86 39.81 -24.44
CA ASP A 668 31.35 40.11 -23.09
C ASP A 668 30.67 39.25 -22.01
N TYR A 669 29.35 39.08 -22.10
CA TYR A 669 28.59 38.20 -21.21
C TYR A 669 29.06 36.73 -21.27
N CYS A 670 29.17 36.17 -22.48
CA CYS A 670 29.61 34.79 -22.66
C CYS A 670 31.09 34.59 -22.29
N THR A 671 31.93 35.60 -22.52
CA THR A 671 33.33 35.62 -22.07
C THR A 671 33.41 35.54 -20.55
N LYS A 672 32.66 36.39 -19.84
CA LYS A 672 32.58 36.37 -18.38
C LYS A 672 32.06 35.04 -17.84
N ARG A 673 31.05 34.45 -18.47
CA ARG A 673 30.52 33.13 -18.05
C ARG A 673 31.49 31.98 -18.35
N ALA A 674 32.26 32.06 -19.43
CA ALA A 674 33.28 31.06 -19.74
C ALA A 674 34.34 30.96 -18.62
N THR A 675 34.63 32.08 -17.96
CA THR A 675 35.63 32.13 -16.87
C THR A 675 35.09 31.72 -15.51
N GLU A 676 33.76 31.58 -15.36
CA GLU A 676 33.10 31.00 -14.18
C GLU A 676 33.12 29.46 -14.16
N GLY A 677 33.76 28.80 -15.14
CA GLY A 677 34.01 27.35 -15.14
C GLY A 677 33.54 26.57 -16.38
N HIS A 678 33.06 27.24 -17.45
CA HIS A 678 32.58 26.57 -18.67
C HIS A 678 33.66 26.53 -19.77
N SER A 679 34.62 25.60 -19.66
CA SER A 679 35.74 25.47 -20.61
C SER A 679 35.29 25.17 -22.06
N TRP A 680 34.18 24.45 -22.24
CA TRP A 680 33.57 24.21 -23.55
C TRP A 680 33.03 25.51 -24.18
N LEU A 681 32.54 26.45 -23.38
CA LEU A 681 32.06 27.75 -23.86
C LEU A 681 33.21 28.61 -24.36
N ALA A 682 34.36 28.59 -23.66
CA ALA A 682 35.58 29.27 -24.11
C ALA A 682 36.04 28.73 -25.47
N LYS A 683 36.03 27.41 -25.66
CA LYS A 683 36.38 26.78 -26.94
C LYS A 683 35.39 27.16 -28.05
N LEU A 684 34.09 27.11 -27.77
CA LEU A 684 33.03 27.48 -28.73
C LEU A 684 33.13 28.95 -29.17
N LEU A 685 33.44 29.87 -28.25
CA LEU A 685 33.63 31.29 -28.54
C LEU A 685 34.83 31.53 -29.47
N LEU A 686 35.97 30.88 -29.20
CA LEU A 686 37.17 30.96 -30.06
C LEU A 686 36.94 30.39 -31.46
N ASP A 687 36.29 29.22 -31.56
CA ASP A 687 35.96 28.59 -32.85
C ASP A 687 35.04 29.47 -33.72
N LYS A 688 34.34 30.44 -33.10
CA LYS A 688 33.46 31.40 -33.77
C LYS A 688 34.08 32.78 -33.97
N GLY A 689 35.38 32.95 -33.69
CA GLY A 689 36.14 34.17 -33.97
C GLY A 689 36.06 35.24 -32.88
N ALA A 690 35.63 34.89 -31.66
CA ALA A 690 35.74 35.79 -30.51
C ALA A 690 37.21 36.15 -30.22
N ASN A 691 37.45 37.34 -29.68
CA ASN A 691 38.81 37.80 -29.45
C ASN A 691 39.56 36.90 -28.45
N SER A 692 40.61 36.22 -28.90
CA SER A 692 41.43 35.31 -28.08
C SER A 692 42.18 36.00 -26.95
N GLU A 693 42.38 37.31 -27.04
CA GLU A 693 43.05 38.15 -26.05
C GLU A 693 42.08 38.82 -25.06
N GLY A 694 40.77 38.53 -25.17
CA GLY A 694 39.79 38.94 -24.16
C GLY A 694 40.17 38.38 -22.79
N VAL A 695 40.45 39.28 -21.85
CA VAL A 695 40.81 38.98 -20.46
C VAL A 695 39.62 39.24 -19.55
N ASP A 696 39.36 38.31 -18.65
CA ASP A 696 38.30 38.47 -17.65
C ASP A 696 38.71 39.39 -16.49
N ILE A 697 37.83 39.52 -15.49
CA ILE A 697 38.10 40.32 -14.29
C ILE A 697 39.32 39.83 -13.46
N HIS A 698 39.83 38.64 -13.75
CA HIS A 698 41.00 38.01 -13.11
C HIS A 698 42.23 37.98 -14.04
N GLY A 699 42.13 38.49 -15.27
CA GLY A 699 43.23 38.57 -16.23
C GLY A 699 43.50 37.30 -17.04
N TRP A 700 42.59 36.32 -17.05
CA TRP A 700 42.77 35.08 -17.80
C TRP A 700 42.27 35.22 -19.24
N THR A 701 43.09 34.79 -20.21
CA THR A 701 42.73 34.86 -21.63
C THR A 701 41.81 33.71 -22.03
N LEU A 702 40.87 34.00 -22.94
CA LEU A 702 39.95 33.02 -23.51
C LEU A 702 40.68 31.79 -24.10
N SER A 703 41.83 32.01 -24.75
CA SER A 703 42.69 30.95 -25.28
C SER A 703 43.25 30.01 -24.22
N TRP A 704 43.63 30.55 -23.05
CA TRP A 704 44.15 29.77 -21.94
C TRP A 704 43.04 28.88 -21.35
N ILE A 705 41.84 29.42 -21.17
CA ILE A 705 40.68 28.70 -20.62
C ILE A 705 40.22 27.58 -21.56
N ALA A 706 40.21 27.81 -22.88
CA ALA A 706 39.89 26.78 -23.86
C ALA A 706 40.96 25.67 -23.95
N SER A 707 42.23 26.01 -23.66
CA SER A 707 43.35 25.04 -23.65
C SER A 707 43.31 24.06 -22.48
N LEU A 708 42.52 24.35 -21.43
CA LEU A 708 42.28 23.43 -20.30
C LEU A 708 41.31 22.29 -20.64
N GLY A 709 40.79 22.22 -21.88
CA GLY A 709 39.76 21.26 -22.30
C GLY A 709 40.15 19.80 -22.10
N LEU A 710 39.49 19.12 -21.16
CA LEU A 710 39.54 17.65 -21.05
C LEU A 710 38.75 17.04 -22.20
N SER A 711 39.40 16.22 -23.03
CA SER A 711 38.72 15.41 -24.05
C SER A 711 38.02 14.20 -23.40
N GLU A 712 36.90 13.74 -23.98
CA GLU A 712 36.21 12.52 -23.52
C GLU A 712 37.10 11.26 -23.63
N ASP A 713 38.12 11.28 -24.49
CA ASP A 713 39.10 10.18 -24.61
C ASP A 713 40.11 10.17 -23.43
N GLU A 714 40.41 11.31 -22.82
CA GLU A 714 41.29 11.40 -21.64
C GLU A 714 40.61 10.96 -20.33
N LYS A 715 39.28 10.84 -20.30
CA LYS A 715 38.56 10.20 -19.19
C LYS A 715 38.72 8.68 -19.20
N LYS A 716 38.94 8.06 -20.37
CA LYS A 716 39.14 6.61 -20.52
C LYS A 716 40.60 6.16 -20.35
N LEU A 717 41.56 7.00 -20.72
CA LEU A 717 43.00 6.66 -20.71
C LEU A 717 43.68 6.70 -19.32
N ARG A 718 42.95 6.99 -18.23
CA ARG A 718 43.50 7.03 -16.86
C ARG A 718 43.14 5.83 -15.98
N GLU A 719 42.45 4.82 -16.50
CA GLU A 719 42.22 3.56 -15.77
C GLU A 719 43.36 2.56 -15.93
N ASP A 720 44.20 2.68 -16.97
CA ASP A 720 45.27 1.73 -17.23
C ASP A 720 46.63 2.42 -17.38
N GLU A 721 47.64 1.84 -16.72
CA GLU A 721 49.08 2.03 -16.96
C GLU A 721 49.80 3.25 -16.32
N TYR A 722 50.03 3.12 -15.02
CA TYR A 722 51.39 3.35 -14.48
C TYR A 722 52.26 2.11 -14.76
N SER A 723 53.03 2.09 -15.84
CA SER A 723 54.26 1.29 -15.91
C SER A 723 55.10 1.64 -17.13
N HIS A 724 56.36 2.03 -16.86
CA HIS A 724 57.50 2.13 -17.78
C HIS A 724 57.93 3.55 -18.24
N LEU A 725 59.12 3.91 -17.76
CA LEU A 725 60.01 5.08 -18.02
C LEU A 725 60.40 5.22 -19.52
N PRO A 726 61.11 6.29 -20.02
CA PRO A 726 61.89 7.33 -19.32
C PRO A 726 61.75 8.79 -19.81
N THR A 727 62.31 9.67 -19.00
CA THR A 727 62.61 11.09 -19.24
C THR A 727 63.67 11.32 -20.32
N SER A 728 63.32 12.01 -21.41
CA SER A 728 64.20 12.94 -22.11
C SER A 728 63.39 13.68 -23.18
N ASP A 729 63.54 15.00 -23.22
CA ASP A 729 63.01 15.94 -24.21
C ASP A 729 61.59 16.45 -23.97
N LEU A 730 61.48 17.35 -22.98
CA LEU A 730 61.02 18.73 -23.22
C LEU A 730 61.34 19.58 -21.98
N LYS A 731 62.17 20.61 -22.21
CA LYS A 731 62.65 21.57 -21.22
C LYS A 731 61.50 22.45 -20.74
N SER A 732 61.37 22.60 -19.42
CA SER A 732 60.58 23.64 -18.78
C SER A 732 61.24 25.01 -18.97
N PRO A 733 60.47 26.05 -19.36
CA PRO A 733 60.86 27.42 -19.09
C PRO A 733 60.66 27.73 -17.61
N SER A 734 61.76 28.02 -16.93
CA SER A 734 61.80 28.67 -15.64
C SER A 734 61.20 30.08 -15.72
N ALA A 735 60.12 30.34 -14.98
CA ALA A 735 59.79 31.60 -14.29
C ALA A 735 58.39 31.49 -13.63
N TRP A 736 58.33 30.78 -12.49
CA TRP A 736 57.40 31.08 -11.41
C TRP A 736 58.28 31.39 -10.20
N SER A 737 58.80 32.62 -10.18
CA SER A 737 59.11 33.31 -8.93
C SER A 737 57.89 34.19 -8.63
N ASP A 738 57.45 34.15 -7.38
CA ASP A 738 56.50 35.07 -6.76
C ASP A 738 55.02 34.89 -7.17
N VAL A 739 54.23 34.19 -6.34
CA VAL A 739 53.20 34.76 -5.43
C VAL A 739 52.65 33.60 -4.55
N ASP A 740 53.28 33.37 -3.40
CA ASP A 740 52.68 32.66 -2.27
C ASP A 740 52.20 33.72 -1.27
N ASN A 741 50.89 33.76 -0.95
CA ASN A 741 50.42 34.49 0.25
C ASN A 741 50.37 33.49 1.42
N GLU A 742 51.54 33.02 1.85
CA GLU A 742 51.71 32.37 3.16
C GLU A 742 52.03 33.46 4.19
N ALA A 743 51.18 33.64 5.19
CA ALA A 743 51.44 34.53 6.32
C ALA A 743 51.82 33.69 7.55
N ASP A 744 53.11 33.48 7.77
CA ASP A 744 53.62 33.03 9.06
C ASP A 744 53.74 34.25 9.99
N ILE A 745 52.91 34.29 11.03
CA ILE A 745 52.89 35.40 12.00
C ILE A 745 53.77 35.01 13.19
N HIS A 746 55.01 35.49 13.19
CA HIS A 746 55.94 35.35 14.32
C HIS A 746 55.80 36.53 15.30
N PHE A 747 55.55 36.25 16.57
CA PHE A 747 55.55 37.25 17.64
C PHE A 747 56.86 37.18 18.42
N VAL A 748 57.71 38.19 18.28
CA VAL A 748 58.95 38.31 19.05
C VAL A 748 58.66 39.03 20.37
N ASP A 749 58.98 38.36 21.48
CA ASP A 749 58.93 38.94 22.83
C ASP A 749 60.06 39.97 22.99
N SER A 750 59.74 41.24 22.72
CA SER A 750 60.59 42.36 23.11
C SER A 750 59.73 43.34 23.88
N GLY A 751 59.89 43.36 25.21
CA GLY A 751 59.22 44.28 26.10
C GLY A 751 59.57 45.72 25.79
N ASP A 752 58.77 46.36 24.93
CA ASP A 752 58.50 47.78 24.97
C ASP A 752 57.24 48.10 24.16
N ALA A 753 56.43 49.00 24.70
CA ALA A 753 55.06 49.23 24.25
C ALA A 753 55.01 49.92 22.88
N THR A 754 54.62 49.19 21.83
CA THR A 754 53.77 49.57 20.67
C THR A 754 54.00 48.59 19.51
N ALA A 755 53.30 47.45 19.49
CA ALA A 755 53.31 46.57 18.33
C ALA A 755 52.32 47.10 17.27
N ARG A 756 52.82 47.85 16.27
CA ARG A 756 52.15 48.01 14.96
C ARG A 756 52.59 46.86 14.06
N LEU A 757 51.64 46.18 13.41
CA LEU A 757 51.95 45.15 12.41
C LEU A 757 52.64 45.82 11.20
N HIS A 758 53.94 45.60 11.05
CA HIS A 758 54.73 46.04 9.90
C HIS A 758 55.01 44.83 9.02
N VAL A 759 54.39 44.74 7.84
CA VAL A 759 54.83 43.83 6.77
C VAL A 759 55.85 44.61 5.94
N ARG A 760 57.14 44.26 6.03
CA ARG A 760 58.22 44.87 5.23
C ARG A 760 58.67 43.86 4.17
N TYR A 761 58.75 44.31 2.92
CA TYR A 761 59.38 43.60 1.81
C TYR A 761 60.63 44.38 1.38
N GLN A 762 61.79 43.73 1.30
CA GLN A 762 62.93 44.26 0.54
C GLN A 762 63.87 43.11 0.11
N PRO A 763 64.27 43.02 -1.18
CA PRO A 763 65.09 41.95 -1.70
C PRO A 763 66.59 42.32 -1.67
N ASP A 764 67.46 41.33 -1.54
CA ASP A 764 68.45 40.98 -2.58
C ASP A 764 69.61 40.13 -2.04
N ASP A 765 69.95 39.16 -2.88
CA ASP A 765 71.25 38.57 -3.15
C ASP A 765 72.01 37.82 -2.05
N GLY A 766 72.19 36.54 -2.35
CA GLY A 766 73.05 35.64 -1.60
C GLY A 766 74.52 36.08 -1.57
N SER A 767 75.15 35.76 -0.45
CA SER A 767 76.46 35.12 -0.48
C SER A 767 76.44 33.85 0.39
N SER A 768 76.83 32.76 -0.26
CA SER A 768 77.43 31.51 0.26
C SER A 768 76.82 30.79 1.48
N ASP A 769 76.24 29.64 1.14
CA ASP A 769 76.75 28.30 1.50
C ASP A 769 76.54 27.74 2.92
N THR A 770 75.84 26.61 2.93
CA THR A 770 76.17 25.38 3.69
C THR A 770 76.45 25.48 5.19
N GLU A 771 75.42 25.32 6.04
CA GLU A 771 75.60 24.53 7.29
C GLU A 771 74.33 24.05 8.04
N ILE A 772 73.16 23.84 7.41
CA ILE A 772 71.98 23.31 8.15
C ILE A 772 71.29 22.19 7.37
N ARG A 773 72.03 21.12 7.06
CA ARG A 773 71.53 19.90 6.42
C ARG A 773 71.65 18.61 7.25
N SER A 774 71.83 18.67 8.58
CA SER A 774 72.14 17.43 9.35
C SER A 774 71.32 17.08 10.60
N ARG A 775 70.12 17.64 10.87
CA ARG A 775 69.41 17.30 12.13
C ARG A 775 67.93 16.88 12.13
N PHE A 776 67.29 16.58 11.00
CA PHE A 776 65.86 16.18 11.00
C PHE A 776 65.52 14.77 10.47
N SER A 777 66.51 13.89 10.27
CA SER A 777 66.29 12.55 9.69
C SER A 777 66.15 11.39 10.72
N ARG A 778 65.72 11.59 11.97
CA ARG A 778 65.71 10.48 12.96
C ARG A 778 64.47 10.24 13.81
N ILE A 779 63.36 10.94 13.59
CA ILE A 779 62.13 10.67 14.33
C ILE A 779 61.00 10.67 13.33
N GLN A 780 60.55 9.50 12.85
CA GLN A 780 59.21 9.23 12.30
C GLN A 780 59.07 7.76 11.80
N GLU A 781 60.09 6.91 11.94
CA GLU A 781 60.05 5.52 11.47
C GLU A 781 59.49 4.48 12.48
N ARG A 782 58.54 4.85 13.36
CA ARG A 782 58.03 3.91 14.39
C ARG A 782 56.53 3.82 14.64
N ARG A 783 55.64 4.40 13.83
CA ARG A 783 54.17 4.26 14.06
C ARG A 783 53.36 3.85 12.83
N ARG A 784 53.86 2.86 12.10
CA ARG A 784 53.07 2.07 11.14
C ARG A 784 52.66 0.74 11.78
N ARG A 785 51.48 0.70 12.41
CA ARG A 785 50.59 -0.47 12.63
C ARG A 785 49.57 -0.20 13.75
N ARG A 786 48.31 0.05 13.36
CA ARG A 786 47.09 -0.58 13.91
C ARG A 786 45.84 0.05 13.27
N LEU A 787 44.93 -0.84 12.85
CA LEU A 787 43.54 -0.62 12.44
C LEU A 787 43.28 -0.29 10.96
N TYR A 788 43.33 -1.36 10.15
CA TYR A 788 42.35 -1.62 9.10
C TYR A 788 41.11 -2.24 9.77
N ASP A 789 39.95 -1.58 9.64
CA ASP A 789 38.62 -2.13 9.32
C ASP A 789 37.45 -1.38 10.00
N ARG A 790 36.82 -0.48 9.26
CA ARG A 790 35.40 -0.55 8.85
C ARG A 790 35.00 0.74 8.12
N ARG A 791 34.44 0.55 6.94
CA ARG A 791 34.03 1.52 5.94
C ARG A 791 33.08 2.60 6.51
N LYS A 792 33.59 3.82 6.66
CA LYS A 792 32.87 5.10 6.46
C LYS A 792 33.87 6.03 5.77
N SER A 793 33.58 6.38 4.52
CA SER A 793 34.41 7.22 3.66
C SER A 793 34.45 8.66 4.20
N GLY A 794 35.39 8.94 5.10
CA GLY A 794 35.84 10.29 5.42
C GLY A 794 37.02 10.66 4.54
N VAL A 795 36.87 11.69 3.72
CA VAL A 795 37.92 12.22 2.84
C VAL A 795 38.96 12.96 3.71
N ARG A 796 40.24 12.65 3.53
CA ARG A 796 41.37 13.37 4.16
C ARG A 796 41.58 14.72 3.47
N ALA A 797 41.70 15.80 4.25
CA ALA A 797 42.01 17.14 3.77
C ALA A 797 43.50 17.30 3.45
N ASN A 798 43.94 16.70 2.34
CA ASN A 798 45.28 16.90 1.78
C ASN A 798 45.22 17.01 0.24
N HIS A 799 44.04 17.27 -0.33
CA HIS A 799 43.85 17.49 -1.76
C HIS A 799 43.32 18.92 -1.97
N PRO A 800 43.90 19.70 -2.89
CA PRO A 800 43.36 21.01 -3.24
C PRO A 800 41.99 20.84 -3.93
N MET A 801 40.95 21.49 -3.41
CA MET A 801 39.67 21.65 -4.09
C MET A 801 39.63 23.00 -4.81
N LEU A 802 39.06 23.02 -6.01
CA LEU A 802 38.95 24.21 -6.86
C LEU A 802 38.07 25.30 -6.19
N PRO A 803 38.42 26.59 -6.36
CA PRO A 803 37.80 27.68 -5.64
C PRO A 803 36.59 28.21 -6.39
N HIS A 804 35.38 27.79 -6.04
CA HIS A 804 34.20 28.59 -6.34
C HIS A 804 33.24 28.62 -5.14
N LYS A 805 33.09 29.83 -4.57
CA LYS A 805 31.94 30.32 -3.79
C LYS A 805 31.79 29.86 -2.32
N LEU A 806 32.87 29.38 -1.68
CA LEU A 806 32.95 29.16 -0.22
C LEU A 806 34.26 29.77 0.29
N SER A 807 34.18 30.61 1.34
CA SER A 807 35.38 31.12 2.01
C SER A 807 35.76 30.14 3.12
N TYR A 808 36.99 29.64 3.08
CA TYR A 808 37.51 28.68 4.05
C TYR A 808 38.64 29.27 4.85
N PHE A 809 38.67 28.90 6.13
CA PHE A 809 39.79 29.22 6.99
C PHE A 809 40.19 28.06 7.89
N GLU A 810 41.49 27.93 8.07
CA GLU A 810 42.14 26.90 8.86
C GLU A 810 43.12 27.55 9.83
N ILE A 811 43.00 27.19 11.11
CA ILE A 811 43.89 27.70 12.16
C ILE A 811 44.60 26.52 12.80
N THR A 812 45.93 26.60 12.85
CA THR A 812 46.81 25.59 13.45
C THR A 812 47.65 26.24 14.55
N ILE A 813 47.63 25.64 15.74
CA ILE A 813 48.42 26.12 16.89
C ILE A 813 49.81 25.50 16.82
N ILE A 814 50.84 26.31 16.58
CA ILE A 814 52.21 25.83 16.37
C ILE A 814 52.97 25.67 17.70
N ASN A 815 52.94 26.68 18.57
CA ASN A 815 53.69 26.68 19.83
C ASN A 815 52.94 27.37 20.98
N GLN A 816 53.11 26.86 22.20
CA GLN A 816 52.46 27.37 23.43
C GLN A 816 53.51 27.65 24.52
N ALA A 817 53.43 28.79 25.22
CA ALA A 817 54.36 29.14 26.30
C ALA A 817 54.20 28.24 27.56
N GLN A 818 55.32 27.88 28.19
CA GLN A 818 55.33 27.19 29.48
C GLN A 818 55.24 28.19 30.64
N SER A 819 54.11 28.09 31.37
CA SER A 819 53.89 28.53 32.77
C SER A 819 54.05 30.04 33.04
N ASP A 820 53.35 30.73 33.94
CA ASP A 820 52.57 30.35 35.11
C ASP A 820 51.51 31.42 35.41
N LEU A 821 50.52 31.03 36.24
CA LEU A 821 49.65 31.86 37.07
C LEU A 821 48.36 32.46 36.46
N SER A 822 47.28 31.72 36.73
CA SER A 822 45.94 32.20 37.15
C SER A 822 45.06 33.00 36.20
N GLY A 823 45.55 33.41 35.03
CA GLY A 823 44.73 34.03 34.00
C GLY A 823 44.28 33.01 32.97
N SER A 824 42.99 32.74 32.91
CA SER A 824 42.42 31.73 32.03
C SER A 824 42.83 31.88 30.57
N LYS A 825 43.34 30.78 30.01
CA LYS A 825 43.76 30.65 28.61
C LYS A 825 42.51 30.60 27.72
N ILE A 826 42.44 31.49 26.73
CA ILE A 826 41.26 31.62 25.85
C ILE A 826 41.75 31.49 24.41
N ILE A 827 41.17 30.56 23.67
CA ILE A 827 41.22 30.51 22.21
C ILE A 827 39.79 30.30 21.76
N ALA A 828 39.20 31.33 21.18
CA ALA A 828 37.83 31.35 20.71
C ALA A 828 37.81 31.69 19.21
N VAL A 829 37.01 30.94 18.47
CA VAL A 829 36.83 31.10 17.02
C VAL A 829 35.33 31.23 16.77
N GLY A 830 34.92 32.34 16.16
CA GLY A 830 33.52 32.71 16.03
C GLY A 830 33.25 33.58 14.82
N PHE A 831 32.08 34.21 14.81
CA PHE A 831 31.49 34.82 13.63
C PHE A 831 30.71 36.08 14.00
N GLY A 832 31.02 37.24 13.41
CA GLY A 832 30.40 38.53 13.75
C GLY A 832 30.09 39.41 12.53
N ARG A 833 29.25 40.43 12.71
CA ARG A 833 28.98 41.45 11.67
C ARG A 833 30.23 42.33 11.47
N LYS A 834 30.34 42.98 10.31
CA LYS A 834 31.53 43.73 9.83
C LYS A 834 32.12 44.76 10.82
N ASN A 835 31.37 45.20 11.84
CA ASN A 835 31.74 46.25 12.81
C ASN A 835 31.57 45.82 14.30
N CYS A 836 31.70 44.52 14.62
CA CYS A 836 31.54 44.02 16.00
C CYS A 836 32.66 44.53 16.96
N GLN A 837 32.29 45.04 18.14
CA GLN A 837 33.23 45.38 19.22
C GLN A 837 33.40 44.22 20.21
N LEU A 838 34.61 44.02 20.75
CA LEU A 838 34.95 42.88 21.60
C LEU A 838 34.04 42.72 22.84
N ASN A 839 33.59 43.84 23.42
CA ASN A 839 32.72 43.89 24.59
C ASN A 839 31.26 43.47 24.32
N ASN A 840 30.87 43.33 23.05
CA ASN A 840 29.52 42.97 22.61
C ASN A 840 29.42 41.50 22.17
N LEU A 841 30.37 40.64 22.56
CA LEU A 841 30.32 39.18 22.34
C LEU A 841 29.89 38.47 23.65
N PRO A 842 28.59 38.25 23.87
CA PRO A 842 28.08 37.60 25.08
C PRO A 842 28.53 36.13 25.19
N GLY A 843 28.99 35.73 26.38
CA GLY A 843 29.45 34.35 26.66
C GLY A 843 30.97 34.11 26.53
N LEU A 844 31.76 35.15 26.25
CA LEU A 844 33.22 35.07 26.18
C LEU A 844 33.81 35.08 27.60
N TYR A 845 34.00 33.89 28.18
CA TYR A 845 34.64 33.72 29.49
C TYR A 845 35.86 32.79 29.36
N SER A 846 36.62 32.74 30.43
CA SER A 846 37.64 31.72 30.61
C SER A 846 37.16 30.31 30.26
N LEU A 847 37.74 29.70 29.24
CA LEU A 847 37.53 28.29 28.84
C LEU A 847 36.25 27.97 28.03
N THR A 848 35.55 28.95 27.43
CA THR A 848 34.40 28.67 26.54
C THR A 848 34.78 28.43 25.08
N TRP A 849 34.06 27.52 24.40
CA TRP A 849 34.14 27.24 22.96
C TRP A 849 32.72 27.11 22.38
N GLY A 850 32.40 27.82 21.29
CA GLY A 850 31.05 27.82 20.70
C GLY A 850 30.80 28.97 19.71
N TYR A 851 29.60 28.99 19.12
CA TYR A 851 29.09 30.10 18.28
C TYR A 851 28.67 31.27 19.17
N HIS A 852 29.12 32.49 18.83
CA HIS A 852 28.80 33.73 19.54
C HIS A 852 28.42 34.82 18.53
N SER A 853 27.17 35.24 18.53
CA SER A 853 26.64 36.36 17.74
C SER A 853 26.50 37.62 18.59
N ASP A 854 26.41 38.79 17.94
CA ASP A 854 26.31 40.12 18.56
C ASP A 854 24.94 40.42 19.20
N ASP A 855 24.02 39.44 19.16
CA ASP A 855 22.61 39.55 19.58
C ASP A 855 22.28 38.88 20.93
N GLY A 856 23.21 38.14 21.57
CA GLY A 856 22.97 37.58 22.91
C GLY A 856 22.72 36.08 23.00
N GLU A 857 22.44 35.40 21.89
CA GLU A 857 21.98 34.01 21.89
C GLU A 857 23.15 33.01 21.76
N VAL A 858 23.09 31.89 22.50
CA VAL A 858 24.11 30.82 22.49
C VAL A 858 23.49 29.55 21.88
N TYR A 859 23.90 29.21 20.65
CA TYR A 859 23.39 28.02 19.95
C TYR A 859 24.36 26.84 20.07
N GLY A 860 23.91 25.77 20.75
CA GLY A 860 24.63 24.50 20.90
C GLY A 860 25.07 24.20 22.33
N LEU A 861 24.13 23.90 23.23
CA LEU A 861 24.44 23.30 24.53
C LEU A 861 24.51 21.77 24.37
N GLY A 862 25.73 21.25 24.33
CA GLY A 862 26.04 19.95 24.92
C GLY A 862 26.62 20.20 26.30
N ASP A 863 25.94 19.71 27.33
CA ASP A 863 26.27 19.83 28.75
C ASP A 863 27.76 19.83 29.09
N ARG A 864 28.12 20.67 30.07
CA ARG A 864 29.30 20.61 30.94
C ARG A 864 30.26 19.44 30.63
N LEU A 865 31.19 19.65 29.71
CA LEU A 865 32.41 18.86 29.71
C LEU A 865 33.36 19.44 30.77
N HIS A 866 33.01 19.24 32.05
CA HIS A 866 34.04 19.04 33.05
C HIS A 866 34.84 17.81 32.62
N GLY A 867 35.91 18.02 31.85
CA GLY A 867 36.87 16.97 31.46
C GLY A 867 37.19 16.82 29.96
N SER A 868 36.64 17.63 29.04
CA SER A 868 37.10 17.55 27.63
C SER A 868 38.35 18.37 27.40
N ARG A 869 39.39 17.67 26.95
CA ARG A 869 40.75 18.13 26.67
C ARG A 869 40.82 19.55 26.07
N GLN A 870 41.56 20.41 26.76
CA GLN A 870 42.08 21.68 26.23
C GLN A 870 42.83 21.44 24.92
N PHE A 871 42.66 22.36 23.96
CA PHE A 871 43.37 22.35 22.69
C PHE A 871 44.88 22.48 22.90
N GLY A 872 45.65 21.59 22.29
CA GLY A 872 47.11 21.52 22.42
C GLY A 872 47.83 21.94 21.14
N ALA A 873 49.15 22.09 21.23
CA ALA A 873 49.99 22.26 20.04
C ALA A 873 49.75 21.10 19.05
N GLY A 874 49.47 21.44 17.79
CA GLY A 874 49.18 20.47 16.71
C GLY A 874 47.72 20.10 16.49
N ASP A 875 46.77 20.67 17.24
CA ASP A 875 45.33 20.57 16.89
C ASP A 875 44.98 21.57 15.76
N THR A 876 44.09 21.15 14.85
CA THR A 876 43.66 21.93 13.67
C THR A 876 42.15 22.14 13.66
N ILE A 877 41.73 23.39 13.44
CA ILE A 877 40.32 23.80 13.42
C ILE A 877 40.00 24.35 12.02
N GLY A 878 39.01 23.73 11.35
CA GLY A 878 38.61 24.11 9.99
C GLY A 878 37.18 24.63 9.96
N CYS A 879 36.94 25.70 9.21
CA CYS A 879 35.63 26.33 9.13
C CYS A 879 35.31 26.82 7.70
N GLY A 880 34.03 26.77 7.31
CA GLY A 880 33.56 27.21 6.00
C GLY A 880 32.32 28.10 6.08
N VAL A 881 32.34 29.21 5.33
CA VAL A 881 31.25 30.19 5.24
C VAL A 881 30.77 30.33 3.80
N ASN A 882 29.45 30.30 3.61
CA ASN A 882 28.81 30.66 2.35
C ASN A 882 28.16 32.04 2.47
N LEU A 883 28.74 33.03 1.80
CA LEU A 883 28.34 34.43 1.88
C LEU A 883 27.04 34.76 1.15
N ARG A 884 26.59 33.92 0.19
CA ARG A 884 25.33 34.13 -0.55
C ARG A 884 24.11 33.56 0.18
N SER A 885 24.28 32.42 0.86
CA SER A 885 23.21 31.78 1.64
C SER A 885 23.20 32.14 3.12
N GLY A 886 24.23 32.86 3.60
CA GLY A 886 24.37 33.21 5.01
C GLY A 886 24.48 31.99 5.89
N THR A 887 25.37 31.05 5.59
CA THR A 887 25.48 29.80 6.36
C THR A 887 26.92 29.49 6.71
N ALA A 888 27.17 29.01 7.93
CA ALA A 888 28.51 28.65 8.37
C ALA A 888 28.56 27.24 9.00
N PHE A 889 29.69 26.56 8.86
CA PHE A 889 29.91 25.25 9.47
C PHE A 889 31.34 25.10 10.00
N PHE A 890 31.50 24.29 11.05
CA PHE A 890 32.78 24.06 11.69
C PHE A 890 33.18 22.58 11.68
N THR A 891 34.49 22.36 11.75
CA THR A 891 35.10 21.05 11.89
C THR A 891 36.25 21.09 12.90
N LYS A 892 36.22 20.17 13.86
CA LYS A 892 37.39 19.85 14.71
C LYS A 892 37.87 18.48 14.29
N ASN A 893 39.10 18.38 13.80
CA ASN A 893 39.68 17.12 13.33
C ASN A 893 38.77 16.35 12.34
N GLY A 894 38.00 17.07 11.51
CA GLY A 894 37.20 16.50 10.41
C GLY A 894 35.73 16.14 10.66
N ALA A 895 35.12 16.41 11.83
CA ALA A 895 33.68 16.17 12.06
C ALA A 895 32.83 17.45 11.91
N ARG A 896 31.72 17.42 11.13
CA ARG A 896 30.93 18.60 10.73
C ARG A 896 29.72 18.88 11.65
N GLN A 897 29.56 20.13 12.10
CA GLN A 897 28.34 20.67 12.73
C GLN A 897 28.01 22.05 12.14
N GLY A 898 26.74 22.42 11.92
CA GLY A 898 26.36 23.59 11.12
C GLY A 898 25.20 24.43 11.68
N ILE A 899 25.20 25.73 11.34
CA ILE A 899 24.17 26.74 11.69
C ILE A 899 24.01 27.77 10.53
N LYS A 900 22.85 28.45 10.43
CA LYS A 900 22.51 29.48 9.43
C LYS A 900 22.55 30.90 10.04
N GLU A 901 23.43 31.79 9.58
CA GLU A 901 23.22 33.23 9.30
C GLU A 901 24.48 33.92 8.69
N VAL A 902 24.36 35.14 8.14
CA VAL A 902 25.43 35.87 7.40
C VAL A 902 26.43 36.52 8.37
N VAL A 903 27.70 36.10 8.34
CA VAL A 903 28.72 36.53 9.33
C VAL A 903 30.16 36.48 8.79
N TYR A 904 31.04 37.34 9.34
CA TYR A 904 32.50 37.40 9.06
C TYR A 904 33.31 36.63 10.13
N PRO A 905 34.45 36.00 9.77
CA PRO A 905 35.26 35.21 10.70
C PRO A 905 36.01 36.08 11.72
N VAL A 906 35.98 35.67 13.00
CA VAL A 906 36.66 36.34 14.13
C VAL A 906 37.49 35.33 14.93
N VAL A 907 38.73 35.69 15.26
CA VAL A 907 39.66 34.88 16.06
C VAL A 907 40.12 35.68 17.28
N VAL A 908 39.93 35.13 18.48
CA VAL A 908 40.34 35.75 19.74
C VAL A 908 41.24 34.80 20.52
N PHE A 909 42.42 35.26 20.95
CA PHE A 909 43.34 34.42 21.70
C PHE A 909 44.04 35.14 22.87
N LYS A 910 44.43 34.37 23.91
CA LYS A 910 45.20 34.81 25.09
C LYS A 910 46.18 33.72 25.51
N GLY A 911 47.48 34.04 25.54
CA GLY A 911 48.55 33.13 25.99
C GLY A 911 49.09 32.11 24.97
N ALA A 912 48.83 32.29 23.67
CA ALA A 912 49.53 31.57 22.58
C ALA A 912 50.68 32.44 22.05
N THR A 913 51.84 31.83 21.72
CA THR A 913 53.02 32.56 21.22
C THR A 913 53.17 32.48 19.71
N GLU A 914 52.56 31.49 19.05
CA GLU A 914 52.65 31.32 17.61
C GLU A 914 51.43 30.55 17.04
N ILE A 915 50.76 31.15 16.07
CA ILE A 915 49.57 30.61 15.39
C ILE A 915 49.76 30.74 13.89
N LYS A 916 49.47 29.67 13.13
CA LYS A 916 49.41 29.70 11.66
C LYS A 916 47.96 29.70 11.22
N ALA A 917 47.63 30.60 10.29
CA ALA A 917 46.28 30.70 9.77
C ALA A 917 46.32 30.81 8.24
N ASN A 918 45.60 29.90 7.58
CA ASN A 918 45.52 29.81 6.13
C ASN A 918 44.10 30.16 5.68
N PHE A 919 43.99 31.05 4.69
CA PHE A 919 42.72 31.61 4.23
C PHE A 919 42.58 31.48 2.72
N THR A 920 41.38 31.13 2.26
CA THR A 920 41.03 31.13 0.84
C THR A 920 39.66 31.79 0.64
N GLY A 921 39.62 32.90 -0.10
CA GLY A 921 38.41 33.72 -0.36
C GLY A 921 38.66 35.23 -0.26
N GLU A 922 37.64 36.06 -0.57
CA GLU A 922 37.76 37.53 -0.72
C GLU A 922 37.69 38.36 0.59
N ALA A 923 37.44 37.75 1.75
CA ALA A 923 37.26 38.47 3.02
C ALA A 923 38.33 38.09 4.07
N GLU A 924 39.10 39.07 4.53
CA GLU A 924 40.11 38.89 5.59
C GLU A 924 39.46 38.74 6.99
N PRO A 925 40.02 37.90 7.88
CA PRO A 925 39.50 37.70 9.23
C PRO A 925 39.97 38.77 10.22
N PHE A 926 39.14 39.03 11.23
CA PHE A 926 39.52 39.90 12.34
C PHE A 926 40.21 39.09 13.45
N ILE A 927 41.42 39.52 13.83
CA ILE A 927 42.27 38.84 14.81
C ILE A 927 42.46 39.75 16.03
N TYR A 928 42.12 39.26 17.23
CA TYR A 928 42.25 39.99 18.49
C TYR A 928 43.19 39.26 19.46
N ASP A 929 44.25 39.94 19.92
CA ASP A 929 45.19 39.46 20.94
C ASP A 929 44.89 40.08 22.31
N LEU A 930 44.40 39.24 23.23
CA LEU A 930 44.06 39.63 24.60
C LEU A 930 45.29 39.79 25.53
N ASN A 931 46.50 39.52 25.05
CA ASN A 931 47.74 39.83 25.78
C ASN A 931 48.08 41.34 25.72
N LEU A 932 47.60 42.06 24.69
CA LEU A 932 47.89 43.48 24.45
C LEU A 932 46.85 44.44 25.05
N GLU A 933 45.65 43.97 25.41
CA GLU A 933 44.59 44.80 26.00
C GLU A 933 44.74 44.98 27.52
N LYS A 934 45.79 45.68 27.96
CA LYS A 934 45.79 46.29 29.30
C LYS A 934 45.71 47.80 29.32
N ASN A 935 45.57 48.49 28.19
CA ASN A 935 45.28 49.92 28.22
C ASN A 935 44.54 50.45 26.98
N LYS A 936 43.23 50.66 27.18
CA LYS A 936 42.33 51.66 26.57
C LYS A 936 41.98 51.43 25.08
N GLY A 937 40.71 51.45 24.68
CA GLY A 937 39.45 51.78 25.33
C GLY A 937 38.42 52.01 24.23
#